data_AF-B8LT29-F1
#
_entry.id   AF-B8LT29-F1
#
_cell.length_a   1.000
_cell.length_b   1.000
_cell.length_c   1.000
_cell.angle_alpha   90.00
_cell.angle_beta   90.00
_cell.angle_gamma   90.00
#
_symmetry.space_group_name_H-M   'P 1'
#
loop_
_entity.id
_entity.type
_entity.pdbx_description
1 polymer ?
#
loop_
_entity_poly.entity_id
_entity_poly.type
_entity_poly.pdbx_seq_one_letter_code
_entity_poly.pdbx_strand_id
1 'polypeptide(L)'
;MSRRINPPRRVRRKLHHDYYSGADVESTITASSTTDDGITVREPSRSEPVSERPLKFIVALDFGTTNTSVSYIKFNPENPPDTVHGANIRSIRSWPDSASDQNDTNDYNANVPSESWYREGEYIWGYSVQRRMRKLSSSEFKSCQDVIKFSKLLLNDQGHSLNKLRKQLRRLNKSVHDVIRDYLIQVFAHTKKELIEQENFSDACAVELVICIPAGWSFAAQRDMQMIMWDVAERVDFGKKDFEPFIIHEPEAAAAHLLENMDPSDALMGKNIAPREGEVFIICDAGGGTVDAITYRVTQVNPYRFEEVVKPAGRACGSTLINDKMFQEAAERLRGNPFLEATNVSKEYLIQQYISRTFESDIKKGFTYEQYIGKQQDKIHIPIVGLRRDDEKDIGENSFYITSERMALHFKKSIEGTVELLKQQKENAEVVDDVAKIILAGGFSSSDALQKRIQEEFTGVDIITPKKRDTATIVSHGAVFRALNKEAGPQRKIMASWGVLQDESYIPGRYKAHDLSEYITTGTLDSEPYATNVIQWLIKRNKKLGKQVSFKTTLSQHFDIGEDWEVRQKLYASLEFVRDHYHFEHPFNAHAEVAGVVVANLNSYRDSGTIQPKISIADKEYYSVEYEIVLEVDGRNMKAKLYYPPGQIYYKLDCKEKSKMCNTKLHQFLQHLPKCEHHVHLEGCLTPELMFTLAARNGVCLPNTEQRPEFTSPETLYERYEHFTSLDDFLSYYFIGMSVLQQQSDFEALAWEYFQMAHADGVHHAEVFFDPQEHINRGVPFETVVSGFVAGCQRAEQEYGMTAKLIMCFVKHLPASDAQKVFDLAVEGGHFESGAIHGIGASSSEVGPPKDMFKEIYQTAHSKGIRRTAHAGEEGDPTYIEAALEAYKSQRIDHGVRLIDSPRLMEQVARDEILLTVCPVSNVKLRGVDHISKVPIRAFLDAGVKFSINSDDPAYFGGFILHNYCSVQEAFDLSIEEWRTIAENSIHGSWVDHERKLELLQKVDDHIRAHHATTRIALNSIRHPHQLPVHKTLLAKMSASTTSAIPDRYKLIFFVPHDHVEPCKEAIFSTGAGSFPGGKYTKVCFQTPGTGQFLPGDGAMPNIGAVGVLEHVEEMKVEVLCLGRETMLNAVKALVKAHPYEEVAYEVYKLEDV
;
A
#
# COMPACT_ATOMS: atom_id res chain seq x y z
N MET A 1 -20.14 -13.42 -54.25
CA MET A 1 -21.33 -13.96 -53.56
C MET A 1 -21.51 -15.44 -53.95
N SER A 2 -21.98 -16.30 -53.03
CA SER A 2 -22.71 -17.59 -53.27
C SER A 2 -22.10 -18.72 -54.15
N ARG A 3 -22.31 -20.03 -53.90
CA ARG A 3 -22.93 -20.80 -52.77
C ARG A 3 -22.53 -22.31 -52.83
N ARG A 4 -22.61 -22.99 -51.66
CA ARG A 4 -22.79 -24.43 -51.27
C ARG A 4 -22.95 -25.53 -52.35
N ILE A 5 -22.43 -26.78 -52.27
CA ILE A 5 -22.25 -27.84 -51.19
C ILE A 5 -23.40 -28.89 -51.15
N ASN A 6 -23.06 -30.20 -50.96
CA ASN A 6 -23.96 -31.38 -50.85
C ASN A 6 -23.41 -32.47 -49.84
N PRO A 7 -24.20 -33.43 -49.27
CA PRO A 7 -23.79 -34.26 -48.10
C PRO A 7 -23.98 -35.85 -48.28
N PRO A 8 -24.24 -36.75 -47.28
CA PRO A 8 -23.39 -37.95 -46.98
C PRO A 8 -24.12 -39.34 -46.79
N ARG A 9 -23.46 -40.42 -46.27
CA ARG A 9 -24.10 -41.75 -45.90
C ARG A 9 -23.38 -42.65 -44.81
N ARG A 10 -23.87 -43.90 -44.57
CA ARG A 10 -23.84 -44.73 -43.30
C ARG A 10 -22.99 -46.05 -43.29
N VAL A 11 -22.94 -46.77 -42.13
CA VAL A 11 -22.13 -47.98 -41.73
C VAL A 11 -22.97 -49.16 -41.12
N ARG A 12 -22.46 -50.43 -40.99
CA ARG A 12 -23.02 -51.53 -40.11
C ARG A 12 -22.19 -52.86 -39.89
N ARG A 13 -22.22 -53.46 -38.66
CA ARG A 13 -22.13 -54.93 -38.25
C ARG A 13 -20.77 -55.73 -38.33
N LYS A 14 -20.46 -56.88 -37.63
CA LYS A 14 -21.00 -57.70 -36.46
C LYS A 14 -20.00 -58.84 -35.96
N LEU A 15 -20.15 -59.37 -34.71
CA LEU A 15 -19.82 -60.74 -34.13
C LEU A 15 -18.45 -61.07 -33.41
N HIS A 16 -18.26 -62.35 -32.96
CA HIS A 16 -17.91 -62.81 -31.57
C HIS A 16 -16.80 -63.91 -31.41
N HIS A 17 -16.36 -64.13 -30.14
CA HIS A 17 -15.73 -65.33 -29.50
C HIS A 17 -14.17 -65.48 -29.44
N ASP A 18 -13.69 -66.41 -28.58
CA ASP A 18 -12.52 -66.29 -27.66
C ASP A 18 -11.41 -67.38 -27.90
N TYR A 19 -10.43 -67.78 -27.06
CA TYR A 19 -10.04 -67.62 -25.63
C TYR A 19 -8.57 -68.12 -25.44
N TYR A 20 -7.72 -67.60 -24.51
CA TYR A 20 -6.67 -68.31 -23.69
C TYR A 20 -5.82 -67.34 -22.79
N SER A 21 -4.75 -67.83 -22.12
CA SER A 21 -4.13 -67.25 -20.89
C SER A 21 -2.64 -66.83 -20.94
N GLY A 22 -2.23 -65.87 -20.09
CA GLY A 22 -1.01 -66.02 -19.27
C GLY A 22 0.04 -64.87 -19.20
N ALA A 23 0.33 -64.44 -17.96
CA ALA A 23 1.58 -63.85 -17.42
C ALA A 23 2.13 -62.46 -17.88
N ASP A 24 2.12 -61.53 -16.90
CA ASP A 24 3.14 -60.56 -16.48
C ASP A 24 3.67 -59.40 -17.36
N VAL A 25 4.08 -58.35 -16.63
CA VAL A 25 4.77 -57.09 -17.04
C VAL A 25 3.93 -56.08 -17.81
N GLU A 26 3.24 -55.19 -17.07
CA GLU A 26 2.63 -53.99 -17.66
C GLU A 26 3.65 -52.88 -17.92
N SER A 27 3.56 -52.27 -19.11
CA SER A 27 4.16 -50.98 -19.40
C SER A 27 3.25 -50.13 -20.30
N THR A 28 2.63 -49.10 -19.72
CA THR A 28 2.16 -47.85 -20.37
C THR A 28 1.07 -47.90 -21.48
N ILE A 29 0.14 -46.92 -21.39
CA ILE A 29 -0.66 -46.30 -22.48
C ILE A 29 -2.02 -46.95 -22.89
N THR A 30 -3.12 -46.39 -22.33
CA THR A 30 -4.51 -46.17 -22.88
C THR A 30 -5.33 -47.33 -23.47
N ALA A 31 -6.67 -47.48 -23.36
CA ALA A 31 -7.82 -46.84 -22.72
C ALA A 31 -9.11 -47.58 -23.24
N SER A 32 -10.31 -47.32 -22.67
CA SER A 32 -11.68 -47.81 -23.11
C SER A 32 -11.99 -49.31 -22.87
N SER A 33 -13.23 -49.84 -22.76
CA SER A 33 -14.62 -49.36 -22.47
C SER A 33 -15.50 -50.58 -22.03
N THR A 34 -16.84 -50.65 -21.87
CA THR A 34 -18.01 -49.82 -22.29
C THR A 34 -19.28 -50.17 -21.46
N THR A 35 -20.09 -49.17 -21.09
CA THR A 35 -21.58 -49.05 -20.99
C THR A 35 -22.55 -50.25 -20.85
N ASP A 36 -23.62 -50.03 -20.06
CA ASP A 36 -25.05 -50.42 -20.28
C ASP A 36 -25.93 -49.53 -19.35
N ASP A 37 -27.22 -49.24 -19.53
CA ASP A 37 -28.16 -49.24 -20.67
C ASP A 37 -29.21 -48.10 -20.44
N GLY A 38 -29.99 -47.67 -21.45
CA GLY A 38 -30.57 -46.30 -21.50
C GLY A 38 -32.10 -46.10 -21.44
N ILE A 39 -32.51 -44.88 -21.08
CA ILE A 39 -33.86 -44.31 -21.27
C ILE A 39 -33.74 -42.90 -21.89
N THR A 40 -34.58 -42.59 -22.90
CA THR A 40 -34.52 -41.32 -23.65
C THR A 40 -35.52 -40.25 -23.17
N VAL A 41 -35.04 -39.03 -22.94
CA VAL A 41 -35.83 -37.78 -22.94
C VAL A 41 -35.17 -36.78 -23.91
N ARG A 42 -35.92 -35.80 -24.42
CA ARG A 42 -35.50 -34.87 -25.49
C ARG A 42 -34.50 -33.80 -25.00
N GLU A 43 -33.52 -33.49 -25.82
CA GLU A 43 -32.73 -32.25 -25.74
C GLU A 43 -33.60 -30.99 -25.94
N PRO A 44 -33.38 -29.94 -25.15
CA PRO A 44 -33.39 -28.56 -25.61
C PRO A 44 -31.95 -28.16 -26.01
N SER A 45 -31.75 -27.73 -27.25
CA SER A 45 -30.42 -27.42 -27.78
C SER A 45 -29.90 -26.06 -27.32
N ARG A 46 -29.01 -26.04 -26.33
CA ARG A 46 -27.98 -25.01 -26.12
C ARG A 46 -26.89 -25.54 -25.20
N SER A 47 -25.66 -25.65 -25.73
CA SER A 47 -24.47 -25.74 -24.89
C SER A 47 -24.20 -24.35 -24.32
N GLU A 48 -24.39 -24.18 -23.02
CA GLU A 48 -23.83 -23.02 -22.32
C GLU A 48 -22.29 -23.14 -22.33
N PRO A 49 -21.55 -22.02 -22.38
CA PRO A 49 -20.09 -22.08 -22.33
C PRO A 49 -19.66 -22.56 -20.95
N VAL A 50 -18.72 -23.51 -20.90
CA VAL A 50 -18.03 -23.87 -19.66
C VAL A 50 -17.35 -22.62 -19.13
N SER A 51 -17.65 -22.24 -17.88
CA SER A 51 -16.98 -21.12 -17.21
C SER A 51 -15.54 -21.54 -16.88
N GLU A 52 -14.59 -21.09 -17.69
CA GLU A 52 -13.16 -21.24 -17.38
C GLU A 52 -12.83 -20.40 -16.15
N ARG A 53 -12.41 -21.06 -15.06
CA ARG A 53 -11.95 -20.40 -13.83
C ARG A 53 -10.73 -19.52 -14.14
N PRO A 54 -10.59 -18.34 -13.51
CA PRO A 54 -9.57 -17.37 -13.88
C PRO A 54 -8.14 -17.88 -13.66
N LEU A 55 -7.29 -17.71 -14.67
CA LEU A 55 -5.88 -18.09 -14.63
C LEU A 55 -5.09 -17.26 -13.61
N LYS A 56 -4.00 -17.84 -13.09
CA LYS A 56 -2.94 -17.09 -12.40
C LYS A 56 -1.81 -16.76 -13.37
N PHE A 57 -1.32 -15.54 -13.30
CA PHE A 57 -0.13 -15.05 -13.98
C PHE A 57 0.97 -14.75 -12.96
N ILE A 58 2.22 -15.12 -13.28
CA ILE A 58 3.42 -14.55 -12.65
C ILE A 58 4.06 -13.64 -13.70
N VAL A 59 4.33 -12.38 -13.35
CA VAL A 59 4.85 -11.35 -14.28
C VAL A 59 6.08 -10.69 -13.65
N ALA A 60 7.23 -10.84 -14.29
CA ALA A 60 8.51 -10.32 -13.82
C ALA A 60 9.01 -9.13 -14.64
N LEU A 61 9.45 -8.10 -13.92
CA LEU A 61 10.07 -6.89 -14.45
C LEU A 61 11.59 -6.92 -14.19
N ASP A 62 12.37 -6.77 -15.25
CA ASP A 62 13.73 -6.23 -15.19
C ASP A 62 13.72 -4.80 -15.72
N PHE A 63 13.68 -3.83 -14.80
CA PHE A 63 13.84 -2.42 -15.12
C PHE A 63 15.34 -2.11 -15.22
N GLY A 64 15.95 -2.39 -16.37
CA GLY A 64 17.36 -2.11 -16.63
C GLY A 64 17.68 -0.62 -16.81
N THR A 65 18.98 -0.28 -16.87
CA THR A 65 19.43 1.13 -17.01
C THR A 65 19.19 1.70 -18.41
N THR A 66 19.27 0.85 -19.43
CA THR A 66 19.27 1.24 -20.85
C THR A 66 18.07 0.68 -21.59
N ASN A 67 17.67 -0.55 -21.26
CA ASN A 67 16.46 -1.21 -21.73
C ASN A 67 15.79 -1.91 -20.54
N THR A 68 14.49 -2.12 -20.64
CA THR A 68 13.63 -2.85 -19.70
C THR A 68 13.07 -4.08 -20.40
N SER A 69 12.93 -5.18 -19.67
CA SER A 69 12.29 -6.41 -20.16
C SER A 69 11.17 -6.85 -19.21
N VAL A 70 10.13 -7.49 -19.78
CA VAL A 70 9.00 -8.04 -19.02
C VAL A 70 8.72 -9.44 -19.50
N SER A 71 8.73 -10.38 -18.56
CA SER A 71 8.51 -11.81 -18.79
C SER A 71 7.37 -12.33 -17.94
N TYR A 72 6.71 -13.40 -18.38
CA TYR A 72 5.58 -13.98 -17.66
C TYR A 72 5.37 -15.47 -17.94
N ILE A 73 4.55 -16.08 -17.09
CA ILE A 73 3.90 -17.37 -17.32
C ILE A 73 2.47 -17.31 -16.80
N LYS A 74 1.59 -18.12 -17.38
CA LYS A 74 0.20 -18.31 -16.91
C LYS A 74 -0.09 -19.78 -16.66
N PHE A 75 -0.91 -20.09 -15.66
CA PHE A 75 -1.32 -21.44 -15.29
C PHE A 75 -2.67 -21.45 -14.55
N ASN A 76 -3.30 -22.62 -14.42
CA ASN A 76 -4.46 -22.79 -13.54
C ASN A 76 -3.96 -22.79 -12.07
N PRO A 77 -4.44 -21.91 -11.17
CA PRO A 77 -4.02 -21.91 -9.77
C PRO A 77 -4.30 -23.22 -9.01
N GLU A 78 -5.26 -24.03 -9.46
CA GLU A 78 -5.59 -25.35 -8.88
C GLU A 78 -4.60 -26.45 -9.29
N ASN A 79 -3.83 -26.24 -10.36
CA ASN A 79 -2.83 -27.17 -10.85
C ASN A 79 -1.55 -26.41 -11.27
N PRO A 80 -0.80 -25.84 -10.31
CA PRO A 80 0.44 -25.13 -10.58
C PRO A 80 1.52 -26.11 -11.09
N PRO A 81 2.35 -25.71 -12.07
CA PRO A 81 3.35 -26.61 -12.64
C PRO A 81 4.54 -26.82 -11.71
N ASP A 82 4.75 -28.05 -11.22
CA ASP A 82 5.87 -28.44 -10.35
C ASP A 82 7.25 -28.06 -10.93
N THR A 83 7.38 -28.18 -12.26
CA THR A 83 8.55 -27.78 -13.03
C THR A 83 8.12 -27.11 -14.34
N VAL A 84 8.93 -26.18 -14.83
CA VAL A 84 8.65 -25.40 -16.04
C VAL A 84 9.89 -25.37 -16.92
N HIS A 85 9.84 -26.05 -18.07
CA HIS A 85 10.86 -25.93 -19.10
C HIS A 85 10.92 -24.47 -19.60
N GLY A 86 12.12 -23.88 -19.71
CA GLY A 86 12.28 -22.43 -19.91
C GLY A 86 11.55 -21.84 -21.12
N ALA A 87 11.38 -22.63 -22.18
CA ALA A 87 10.60 -22.28 -23.37
C ALA A 87 9.10 -21.99 -23.13
N ASN A 88 8.55 -22.34 -21.96
CA ASN A 88 7.18 -22.01 -21.57
C ASN A 88 7.06 -20.62 -20.92
N ILE A 89 8.17 -20.02 -20.48
CA ILE A 89 8.21 -18.63 -20.01
C ILE A 89 8.25 -17.73 -21.25
N ARG A 90 7.35 -16.75 -21.30
CA ARG A 90 7.21 -15.82 -22.41
C ARG A 90 7.75 -14.45 -22.03
N SER A 91 8.05 -13.63 -23.03
CA SER A 91 8.43 -12.22 -22.86
C SER A 91 7.61 -11.34 -23.79
N ILE A 92 7.27 -10.14 -23.33
CA ILE A 92 6.54 -9.14 -24.12
C ILE A 92 7.41 -8.70 -25.30
N ARG A 93 6.88 -8.78 -26.53
CA ARG A 93 7.66 -8.55 -27.77
C ARG A 93 7.09 -7.50 -28.72
N SER A 94 5.85 -7.04 -28.55
CA SER A 94 5.17 -6.15 -29.51
C SER A 94 5.25 -4.66 -29.14
N TRP A 95 6.33 -4.25 -28.47
CA TRP A 95 6.50 -2.89 -27.93
C TRP A 95 6.20 -1.81 -28.99
N PRO A 96 5.51 -0.72 -28.63
CA PRO A 96 5.14 0.35 -29.58
C PRO A 96 6.36 0.85 -30.37
N ASP A 97 6.18 1.11 -31.67
CA ASP A 97 7.21 1.62 -32.61
C ASP A 97 8.45 0.75 -32.88
N SER A 98 8.61 -0.40 -32.21
CA SER A 98 9.74 -1.35 -32.38
C SER A 98 9.98 -1.79 -33.83
N ALA A 99 8.92 -1.99 -34.62
CA ALA A 99 8.95 -2.55 -35.98
C ALA A 99 9.69 -1.70 -37.05
N SER A 100 10.45 -0.66 -36.66
CA SER A 100 11.21 0.22 -37.55
C SER A 100 12.73 0.04 -37.52
N ASP A 101 13.27 -0.93 -36.77
CA ASP A 101 14.70 -1.32 -36.75
C ASP A 101 14.97 -2.71 -37.34
N GLN A 102 14.38 -3.01 -38.51
CA GLN A 102 14.36 -4.34 -39.15
C GLN A 102 15.71 -4.88 -39.71
N ASN A 103 16.86 -4.53 -39.11
CA ASN A 103 18.19 -4.98 -39.53
C ASN A 103 18.86 -5.99 -38.57
N ASP A 104 18.32 -6.23 -37.37
CA ASP A 104 18.91 -7.14 -36.37
C ASP A 104 17.91 -8.26 -35.99
N THR A 105 18.40 -9.49 -35.78
CA THR A 105 17.56 -10.69 -35.91
C THR A 105 16.86 -11.13 -34.61
N ASN A 106 15.52 -11.18 -34.64
CA ASN A 106 14.56 -11.87 -33.74
C ASN A 106 14.58 -11.57 -32.22
N ASP A 107 15.71 -11.28 -31.59
CA ASP A 107 15.79 -11.24 -30.12
C ASP A 107 15.58 -9.84 -29.53
N TYR A 108 16.04 -8.80 -30.23
CA TYR A 108 15.94 -7.40 -29.77
C TYR A 108 14.52 -6.92 -29.43
N ASN A 109 13.50 -7.54 -30.02
CA ASN A 109 12.10 -7.18 -29.78
C ASN A 109 11.61 -7.50 -28.36
N ALA A 110 12.31 -8.32 -27.57
CA ALA A 110 11.86 -8.67 -26.21
C ALA A 110 12.02 -7.53 -25.18
N ASN A 111 12.79 -6.50 -25.52
CA ASN A 111 13.11 -5.40 -24.60
C ASN A 111 12.63 -4.07 -25.17
N VAL A 112 12.42 -3.08 -24.29
CA VAL A 112 12.03 -1.71 -24.65
C VAL A 112 13.04 -0.71 -24.07
N PRO A 113 13.46 0.35 -24.80
CA PRO A 113 14.38 1.34 -24.27
C PRO A 113 13.87 2.02 -23.00
N SER A 114 14.76 2.22 -22.02
CA SER A 114 14.48 2.92 -20.76
C SER A 114 14.61 4.44 -20.94
N GLU A 115 13.80 4.95 -21.88
CA GLU A 115 13.78 6.34 -22.33
C GLU A 115 12.40 6.96 -22.13
N SER A 116 12.38 8.18 -21.62
CA SER A 116 11.19 8.99 -21.37
C SER A 116 11.41 10.40 -21.92
N TRP A 117 10.41 11.03 -22.51
CA TRP A 117 10.51 12.37 -23.06
C TRP A 117 9.20 13.14 -22.87
N TYR A 118 9.31 14.29 -22.21
CA TYR A 118 8.21 15.22 -21.95
C TYR A 118 8.35 16.43 -22.89
N ARG A 119 7.30 16.78 -23.64
CA ARG A 119 7.31 17.94 -24.55
C ARG A 119 5.89 18.42 -24.86
N GLU A 120 5.64 19.73 -24.75
CA GLU A 120 4.40 20.39 -25.25
C GLU A 120 3.07 19.79 -24.71
N GLY A 121 3.12 19.11 -23.56
CA GLY A 121 1.97 18.40 -22.96
C GLY A 121 1.89 16.91 -23.33
N GLU A 122 2.67 16.45 -24.31
CA GLU A 122 2.84 15.04 -24.65
C GLU A 122 3.87 14.35 -23.75
N TYR A 123 3.66 13.05 -23.53
CA TYR A 123 4.63 12.13 -22.92
C TYR A 123 4.92 10.98 -23.90
N ILE A 124 6.20 10.79 -24.22
CA ILE A 124 6.69 9.79 -25.19
C ILE A 124 7.70 8.89 -24.46
N TRP A 125 7.64 7.58 -24.70
CA TRP A 125 8.49 6.58 -24.04
C TRP A 125 9.03 5.52 -25.02
N GLY A 126 10.03 4.76 -24.60
CA GLY A 126 10.52 3.58 -25.33
C GLY A 126 11.00 3.87 -26.76
N TYR A 127 10.71 2.97 -27.70
CA TYR A 127 11.09 3.15 -29.11
C TYR A 127 10.43 4.38 -29.77
N SER A 128 9.28 4.85 -29.28
CA SER A 128 8.64 6.06 -29.81
C SER A 128 9.51 7.31 -29.61
N VAL A 129 10.28 7.39 -28.53
CA VAL A 129 11.31 8.44 -28.33
C VAL A 129 12.33 8.37 -29.46
N GLN A 130 12.91 7.21 -29.69
CA GLN A 130 13.93 7.01 -30.73
C GLN A 130 13.38 7.26 -32.14
N ARG A 131 12.15 6.80 -32.44
CA ARG A 131 11.46 7.02 -33.72
C ARG A 131 11.13 8.48 -33.97
N ARG A 132 10.76 9.24 -32.93
CA ARG A 132 10.51 10.68 -33.03
C ARG A 132 11.81 11.47 -33.19
N MET A 133 12.87 11.11 -32.45
CA MET A 133 14.20 11.73 -32.54
C MET A 133 14.83 11.59 -33.93
N ARG A 134 14.64 10.45 -34.62
CA ARG A 134 15.08 10.25 -36.03
C ARG A 134 14.40 11.17 -37.06
N LYS A 135 13.27 11.79 -36.70
CA LYS A 135 12.49 12.67 -37.60
C LYS A 135 12.70 14.16 -37.33
N LEU A 136 13.48 14.54 -36.32
CA LEU A 136 13.72 15.94 -35.98
C LEU A 136 14.66 16.59 -37.00
N SER A 137 14.38 17.84 -37.35
CA SER A 137 15.39 18.74 -37.93
C SER A 137 16.41 19.19 -36.87
N SER A 138 17.57 19.71 -37.29
CA SER A 138 18.61 20.16 -36.34
C SER A 138 18.19 21.37 -35.50
N SER A 139 17.27 22.20 -36.00
CA SER A 139 16.64 23.30 -35.25
C SER A 139 15.73 22.79 -34.14
N GLU A 140 14.85 21.82 -34.42
CA GLU A 140 14.04 21.16 -33.39
C GLU A 140 14.92 20.43 -32.37
N PHE A 141 16.00 19.78 -32.81
CA PHE A 141 16.90 19.07 -31.91
C PHE A 141 17.52 19.98 -30.83
N LYS A 142 17.79 21.25 -31.15
CA LYS A 142 18.33 22.22 -30.18
C LYS A 142 17.36 22.54 -29.04
N SER A 143 16.05 22.43 -29.25
CA SER A 143 15.04 22.57 -28.17
C SER A 143 14.67 21.24 -27.50
N CYS A 144 14.92 20.09 -28.13
CA CYS A 144 14.63 18.75 -27.59
C CYS A 144 15.64 18.31 -26.51
N GLN A 145 15.66 18.98 -25.37
CA GLN A 145 16.62 18.76 -24.28
C GLN A 145 16.09 17.90 -23.11
N ASP A 146 14.84 17.43 -23.19
CA ASP A 146 14.11 16.79 -22.09
C ASP A 146 13.88 15.29 -22.28
N VAL A 147 14.74 14.64 -23.09
CA VAL A 147 14.85 13.18 -23.11
C VAL A 147 15.61 12.73 -21.85
N ILE A 148 14.89 12.04 -20.98
CA ILE A 148 15.34 11.41 -19.74
C ILE A 148 15.78 9.98 -20.07
N LYS A 149 17.02 9.63 -19.67
CA LYS A 149 17.61 8.28 -19.77
C LYS A 149 18.33 7.96 -18.48
N PHE A 150 18.60 6.67 -18.23
CA PHE A 150 19.41 6.19 -17.11
C PHE A 150 18.87 6.56 -15.71
N SER A 151 17.55 6.79 -15.58
CA SER A 151 16.90 7.15 -14.32
C SER A 151 17.14 6.14 -13.18
N LYS A 152 17.27 4.84 -13.50
CA LYS A 152 17.68 3.77 -12.57
C LYS A 152 18.92 4.14 -11.73
N LEU A 153 19.89 4.86 -12.30
CA LEU A 153 21.14 5.20 -11.62
C LEU A 153 20.97 6.24 -10.51
N LEU A 154 19.95 7.10 -10.59
CA LEU A 154 19.69 8.13 -9.57
C LEU A 154 19.08 7.58 -8.28
N LEU A 155 18.50 6.37 -8.28
CA LEU A 155 17.95 5.75 -7.06
C LEU A 155 19.05 5.41 -6.02
N ASN A 156 20.30 5.23 -6.46
CA ASN A 156 21.43 4.83 -5.60
C ASN A 156 22.69 5.70 -5.84
N ASP A 157 22.51 6.87 -6.50
CA ASP A 157 23.53 7.82 -7.00
C ASP A 157 24.75 7.18 -7.73
N GLN A 158 24.51 6.09 -8.45
CA GLN A 158 25.56 5.30 -9.11
C GLN A 158 25.90 5.84 -10.50
N GLY A 159 26.61 6.97 -10.60
CA GLY A 159 27.08 7.42 -11.92
C GLY A 159 27.96 8.66 -11.97
N HIS A 160 29.05 8.58 -12.74
CA HIS A 160 29.88 9.74 -13.05
C HIS A 160 29.14 10.65 -14.06
N SER A 161 28.62 11.79 -13.58
CA SER A 161 27.89 12.83 -14.34
C SER A 161 26.35 12.73 -14.41
N LEU A 162 25.70 12.18 -13.38
CA LEU A 162 24.24 12.32 -13.19
C LEU A 162 23.76 13.80 -13.04
N ASN A 163 24.69 14.76 -12.95
CA ASN A 163 24.42 16.19 -12.92
C ASN A 163 23.68 16.75 -14.15
N LYS A 164 23.81 16.12 -15.34
CA LYS A 164 22.99 16.48 -16.51
C LYS A 164 21.53 16.11 -16.27
N LEU A 165 21.30 14.86 -15.86
CA LEU A 165 19.98 14.30 -15.58
C LEU A 165 19.27 15.09 -14.46
N ARG A 166 19.98 15.40 -13.36
CA ARG A 166 19.51 16.28 -12.28
C ARG A 166 19.10 17.68 -12.75
N LYS A 167 19.75 18.26 -13.77
CA LYS A 167 19.35 19.55 -14.36
C LYS A 167 18.09 19.42 -15.23
N GLN A 168 17.96 18.34 -16.00
CA GLN A 168 16.75 18.06 -16.79
C GLN A 168 15.53 17.85 -15.88
N LEU A 169 15.65 17.00 -14.85
CA LEU A 169 14.60 16.75 -13.85
C LEU A 169 14.12 18.04 -13.15
N ARG A 170 15.05 18.92 -12.75
CA ARG A 170 14.69 20.24 -12.18
C ARG A 170 13.96 21.15 -13.15
N ARG A 171 14.32 21.17 -14.45
CA ARG A 171 13.58 21.96 -15.46
C ARG A 171 12.16 21.41 -15.68
N LEU A 172 11.98 20.10 -15.60
CA LEU A 172 10.69 19.43 -15.71
C LEU A 172 9.85 19.49 -14.42
N ASN A 173 10.39 20.03 -13.32
CA ASN A 173 9.79 20.00 -11.99
C ASN A 173 9.34 18.57 -11.57
N LYS A 174 10.19 17.57 -11.82
CA LYS A 174 9.96 16.15 -11.50
C LYS A 174 11.10 15.56 -10.66
N SER A 175 10.77 14.64 -9.76
CA SER A 175 11.73 13.79 -9.04
C SER A 175 12.22 12.64 -9.92
N VAL A 176 13.17 11.84 -9.41
CA VAL A 176 13.55 10.57 -10.05
C VAL A 176 12.40 9.55 -9.99
N HIS A 177 11.67 9.52 -8.87
CA HIS A 177 10.53 8.63 -8.66
C HIS A 177 9.42 8.91 -9.68
N ASP A 178 9.15 10.18 -9.98
CA ASP A 178 8.14 10.56 -10.98
C ASP A 178 8.46 10.04 -12.38
N VAL A 179 9.71 10.19 -12.85
CA VAL A 179 10.07 9.76 -14.21
C VAL A 179 10.18 8.24 -14.35
N ILE A 180 10.51 7.52 -13.28
CA ILE A 180 10.48 6.05 -13.27
C ILE A 180 9.03 5.56 -13.23
N ARG A 181 8.18 6.16 -12.37
CA ARG A 181 6.74 5.85 -12.30
C ARG A 181 6.04 6.09 -13.64
N ASP A 182 6.21 7.27 -14.24
CA ASP A 182 5.60 7.61 -15.53
C ASP A 182 5.97 6.60 -16.63
N TYR A 183 7.23 6.14 -16.64
CA TYR A 183 7.71 5.11 -17.56
C TYR A 183 7.09 3.74 -17.28
N LEU A 184 7.12 3.29 -16.02
CA LEU A 184 6.62 1.96 -15.65
C LEU A 184 5.08 1.85 -15.77
N ILE A 185 4.32 2.93 -15.57
CA ILE A 185 2.89 2.99 -15.91
C ILE A 185 2.67 2.60 -17.37
N GLN A 186 3.47 3.10 -18.30
CA GLN A 186 3.34 2.77 -19.73
C GLN A 186 3.78 1.34 -20.05
N VAL A 187 4.88 0.88 -19.45
CA VAL A 187 5.35 -0.50 -19.58
C VAL A 187 4.27 -1.48 -19.13
N PHE A 188 3.69 -1.29 -17.93
CA PHE A 188 2.65 -2.16 -17.40
C PHE A 188 1.30 -2.00 -18.11
N ALA A 189 0.91 -0.81 -18.55
CA ALA A 189 -0.31 -0.64 -19.35
C ALA A 189 -0.21 -1.39 -20.69
N HIS A 190 0.97 -1.35 -21.34
CA HIS A 190 1.22 -2.17 -22.54
C HIS A 190 1.29 -3.66 -22.21
N THR A 191 1.95 -4.08 -21.13
CA THR A 191 1.96 -5.49 -20.67
C THR A 191 0.53 -6.00 -20.43
N LYS A 192 -0.30 -5.28 -19.67
CA LYS A 192 -1.71 -5.65 -19.43
C LYS A 192 -2.48 -5.78 -20.75
N LYS A 193 -2.29 -4.84 -21.69
CA LYS A 193 -2.91 -4.90 -23.03
C LYS A 193 -2.49 -6.14 -23.82
N GLU A 194 -1.20 -6.42 -23.92
CA GLU A 194 -0.68 -7.60 -24.64
C GLU A 194 -1.22 -8.91 -24.05
N LEU A 195 -1.27 -9.01 -22.72
CA LEU A 195 -1.81 -10.20 -22.04
C LEU A 195 -3.34 -10.36 -22.27
N ILE A 196 -4.10 -9.27 -22.38
CA ILE A 196 -5.53 -9.31 -22.76
C ILE A 196 -5.69 -9.76 -24.21
N GLU A 197 -4.90 -9.20 -25.13
CA GLU A 197 -5.04 -9.44 -26.57
C GLU A 197 -4.49 -10.81 -27.03
N GLN A 198 -3.53 -11.39 -26.31
CA GLN A 198 -2.80 -12.61 -26.74
C GLN A 198 -2.88 -13.78 -25.75
N GLU A 199 -3.18 -13.54 -24.47
CA GLU A 199 -3.00 -14.54 -23.41
C GLU A 199 -4.25 -14.86 -22.56
N ASN A 200 -5.44 -14.39 -22.96
CA ASN A 200 -6.71 -14.56 -22.22
C ASN A 200 -6.68 -13.96 -20.80
N PHE A 201 -5.99 -12.83 -20.61
CA PHE A 201 -6.02 -12.09 -19.35
C PHE A 201 -7.36 -11.39 -19.13
N SER A 202 -7.81 -11.32 -17.88
CA SER A 202 -8.94 -10.49 -17.42
C SER A 202 -8.67 -9.97 -16.01
N ASP A 203 -9.42 -8.98 -15.54
CA ASP A 203 -9.25 -8.44 -14.17
C ASP A 203 -9.66 -9.42 -13.05
N ALA A 204 -10.25 -10.57 -13.41
CA ALA A 204 -10.47 -11.70 -12.50
C ALA A 204 -9.24 -12.59 -12.31
N CYS A 205 -8.22 -12.47 -13.19
CA CYS A 205 -6.99 -13.25 -13.12
C CYS A 205 -6.13 -12.82 -11.93
N ALA A 206 -5.62 -13.80 -11.17
CA ALA A 206 -4.64 -13.53 -10.12
C ALA A 206 -3.30 -13.14 -10.75
N VAL A 207 -2.69 -12.03 -10.29
CA VAL A 207 -1.38 -11.57 -10.79
C VAL A 207 -0.39 -11.51 -9.65
N GLU A 208 0.73 -12.20 -9.81
CA GLU A 208 1.87 -12.12 -8.91
C GLU A 208 3.01 -11.37 -9.60
N LEU A 209 3.41 -10.24 -9.04
CA LEU A 209 4.44 -9.36 -9.61
C LEU A 209 5.82 -9.68 -9.02
N VAL A 210 6.83 -9.72 -9.89
CA VAL A 210 8.23 -9.98 -9.52
C VAL A 210 9.10 -8.80 -9.93
N ILE A 211 9.93 -8.31 -9.02
CA ILE A 211 10.84 -7.17 -9.27
C ILE A 211 12.29 -7.66 -9.18
N CYS A 212 13.03 -7.49 -10.27
CA CYS A 212 14.48 -7.66 -10.28
C CYS A 212 15.15 -6.37 -9.79
N ILE A 213 16.15 -6.50 -8.90
CA ILE A 213 16.94 -5.38 -8.37
C ILE A 213 18.45 -5.65 -8.43
N PRO A 214 19.32 -4.64 -8.62
CA PRO A 214 20.77 -4.81 -8.55
C PRO A 214 21.21 -5.32 -7.17
N ALA A 215 22.36 -6.00 -7.13
CA ALA A 215 22.92 -6.54 -5.89
C ALA A 215 23.60 -5.43 -5.05
N GLY A 216 24.18 -4.43 -5.69
CA GLY A 216 24.83 -3.27 -5.06
C GLY A 216 23.90 -2.12 -4.63
N TRP A 217 22.58 -2.31 -4.63
CA TRP A 217 21.62 -1.27 -4.22
C TRP A 217 21.44 -1.17 -2.71
N SER A 218 21.44 0.06 -2.18
CA SER A 218 21.08 0.37 -0.80
C SER A 218 19.62 0.00 -0.49
N PHE A 219 19.29 -0.20 0.80
CA PHE A 219 17.90 -0.46 1.21
C PHE A 219 16.97 0.69 0.84
N ALA A 220 17.45 1.94 0.84
CA ALA A 220 16.69 3.09 0.36
C ALA A 220 16.31 2.92 -1.13
N ALA A 221 17.28 2.61 -2.01
CA ALA A 221 17.02 2.37 -3.43
C ALA A 221 16.05 1.20 -3.66
N GLN A 222 16.18 0.11 -2.89
CA GLN A 222 15.29 -1.06 -2.98
C GLN A 222 13.86 -0.74 -2.53
N ARG A 223 13.69 -0.03 -1.40
CA ARG A 223 12.39 0.42 -0.88
C ARG A 223 11.72 1.41 -1.82
N ASP A 224 12.48 2.38 -2.33
CA ASP A 224 11.94 3.41 -3.22
C ASP A 224 11.45 2.80 -4.54
N MET A 225 12.12 1.76 -5.06
CA MET A 225 11.63 0.97 -6.19
C MET A 225 10.34 0.19 -5.87
N GLN A 226 10.20 -0.39 -4.67
CA GLN A 226 8.97 -1.04 -4.22
C GLN A 226 7.80 -0.05 -4.16
N MET A 227 8.01 1.14 -3.59
CA MET A 227 7.00 2.20 -3.50
C MET A 227 6.56 2.70 -4.87
N ILE A 228 7.51 2.90 -5.82
CA ILE A 228 7.19 3.23 -7.21
C ILE A 228 6.34 2.12 -7.84
N MET A 229 6.71 0.85 -7.63
CA MET A 229 6.03 -0.30 -8.21
C MET A 229 4.60 -0.51 -7.67
N TRP A 230 4.35 -0.20 -6.39
CA TRP A 230 3.01 -0.21 -5.81
C TRP A 230 2.10 0.84 -6.48
N ASP A 231 2.59 2.08 -6.55
CA ASP A 231 1.91 3.23 -7.15
C ASP A 231 1.67 3.03 -8.68
N VAL A 232 2.54 2.28 -9.35
CA VAL A 232 2.34 1.81 -10.74
C VAL A 232 1.24 0.76 -10.83
N ALA A 233 1.28 -0.29 -10.00
CA ALA A 233 0.30 -1.39 -10.02
C ALA A 233 -1.12 -0.92 -9.68
N GLU A 234 -1.25 0.03 -8.75
CA GLU A 234 -2.53 0.66 -8.40
C GLU A 234 -3.11 1.46 -9.58
N ARG A 235 -2.31 2.31 -10.23
CA ARG A 235 -2.75 3.18 -11.33
C ARG A 235 -3.07 2.44 -12.63
N VAL A 236 -2.38 1.35 -12.91
CA VAL A 236 -2.61 0.51 -14.12
C VAL A 236 -3.73 -0.51 -13.88
N ASP A 237 -4.13 -0.71 -12.63
CA ASP A 237 -5.03 -1.78 -12.18
C ASP A 237 -4.48 -3.16 -12.55
N PHE A 238 -3.30 -3.49 -12.04
CA PHE A 238 -2.59 -4.71 -12.39
C PHE A 238 -2.08 -5.42 -11.14
N GLY A 239 -2.85 -6.40 -10.66
CA GLY A 239 -2.55 -7.12 -9.41
C GLY A 239 -3.07 -6.43 -8.14
N LYS A 240 -4.25 -5.77 -8.18
CA LYS A 240 -4.85 -5.04 -7.03
C LYS A 240 -5.28 -5.89 -5.82
N LYS A 241 -5.17 -7.22 -5.87
CA LYS A 241 -5.28 -8.05 -4.67
C LYS A 241 -3.90 -8.15 -4.03
N ASP A 242 -3.72 -7.30 -3.01
CA ASP A 242 -2.73 -7.44 -1.94
C ASP A 242 -1.30 -7.43 -2.49
N PHE A 243 -0.93 -6.24 -3.00
CA PHE A 243 0.32 -5.97 -3.72
C PHE A 243 1.55 -6.20 -2.83
N GLU A 244 2.09 -7.41 -2.90
CA GLU A 244 3.33 -7.81 -2.25
C GLU A 244 4.27 -8.45 -3.29
N PRO A 245 5.12 -7.66 -3.96
CA PRO A 245 5.95 -8.16 -5.02
C PRO A 245 7.00 -9.14 -4.49
N PHE A 246 7.27 -10.20 -5.25
CA PHE A 246 8.42 -11.06 -5.00
C PHE A 246 9.68 -10.32 -5.49
N ILE A 247 10.68 -10.16 -4.61
CA ILE A 247 11.90 -9.43 -4.93
C ILE A 247 13.04 -10.41 -5.13
N ILE A 248 13.88 -10.18 -6.15
CA ILE A 248 15.05 -11.00 -6.45
C ILE A 248 16.22 -10.15 -6.96
N HIS A 249 17.46 -10.57 -6.66
CA HIS A 249 18.63 -9.92 -7.25
C HIS A 249 18.79 -10.28 -8.73
N GLU A 250 19.19 -9.30 -9.54
CA GLU A 250 19.43 -9.46 -10.99
C GLU A 250 20.39 -10.65 -11.29
N PRO A 251 21.55 -10.79 -10.61
CA PRO A 251 22.39 -11.99 -10.72
C PRO A 251 21.76 -13.30 -10.20
N GLU A 252 20.91 -13.27 -9.16
CA GLU A 252 20.26 -14.50 -8.64
C GLU A 252 19.26 -15.05 -9.65
N ALA A 253 18.47 -14.17 -10.25
CA ALA A 253 17.57 -14.50 -11.34
C ALA A 253 18.35 -15.01 -12.56
N ALA A 254 19.44 -14.33 -12.94
CA ALA A 254 20.27 -14.73 -14.06
C ALA A 254 20.89 -16.13 -13.90
N ALA A 255 21.44 -16.44 -12.73
CA ALA A 255 21.96 -17.78 -12.43
C ALA A 255 20.87 -18.86 -12.58
N ALA A 256 19.65 -18.57 -12.11
CA ALA A 256 18.53 -19.51 -12.21
C ALA A 256 18.13 -19.79 -13.67
N HIS A 257 18.01 -18.76 -14.51
CA HIS A 257 17.68 -18.99 -15.93
C HIS A 257 18.77 -19.77 -16.66
N LEU A 258 20.04 -19.40 -16.45
CA LEU A 258 21.17 -20.00 -17.14
C LEU A 258 21.36 -21.47 -16.78
N LEU A 259 21.31 -21.82 -15.49
CA LEU A 259 21.61 -23.18 -15.03
C LEU A 259 20.50 -24.19 -15.34
N GLU A 260 19.23 -23.76 -15.31
CA GLU A 260 18.07 -24.60 -15.64
C GLU A 260 17.86 -24.77 -17.15
N ASN A 261 18.63 -24.04 -17.99
CA ASN A 261 18.61 -24.14 -19.46
C ASN A 261 19.99 -24.52 -20.05
N MET A 262 20.92 -25.03 -19.24
CA MET A 262 22.15 -25.64 -19.74
C MET A 262 21.87 -26.98 -20.41
N ASP A 263 22.42 -27.17 -21.62
CA ASP A 263 22.24 -28.38 -22.40
C ASP A 263 23.11 -29.51 -21.81
N PRO A 264 22.54 -30.67 -21.40
CA PRO A 264 23.32 -31.80 -20.90
C PRO A 264 24.39 -32.31 -21.89
N SER A 265 24.27 -32.01 -23.19
CA SER A 265 25.26 -32.37 -24.21
C SER A 265 26.46 -31.41 -24.29
N ASP A 266 26.36 -30.16 -23.81
CA ASP A 266 27.53 -29.27 -23.70
C ASP A 266 28.57 -29.87 -22.72
N ALA A 267 28.08 -30.47 -21.63
CA ALA A 267 28.92 -31.17 -20.64
C ALA A 267 29.63 -32.40 -21.22
N LEU A 268 29.03 -33.11 -22.18
CA LEU A 268 29.68 -34.22 -22.90
C LEU A 268 30.85 -33.76 -23.79
N MET A 269 30.90 -32.47 -24.15
CA MET A 269 32.02 -31.85 -24.88
C MET A 269 33.03 -31.15 -23.96
N GLY A 270 32.89 -31.28 -22.64
CA GLY A 270 33.83 -30.73 -21.66
C GLY A 270 33.84 -29.20 -21.60
N LYS A 271 32.72 -28.54 -21.93
CA LYS A 271 32.58 -27.07 -21.94
C LYS A 271 31.28 -26.66 -21.27
N ASN A 272 31.26 -25.47 -20.65
CA ASN A 272 30.09 -24.94 -19.93
C ASN A 272 29.45 -25.95 -18.97
N ILE A 273 30.26 -26.77 -18.28
CA ILE A 273 29.77 -27.74 -17.29
C ILE A 273 29.14 -26.95 -16.13
N ALA A 274 27.86 -27.20 -15.86
CA ALA A 274 27.15 -26.55 -14.77
C ALA A 274 27.83 -26.78 -13.39
N PRO A 275 27.78 -25.81 -12.46
CA PRO A 275 28.26 -26.00 -11.10
C PRO A 275 27.61 -27.20 -10.42
N ARG A 276 28.43 -28.09 -9.85
CA ARG A 276 27.95 -29.29 -9.14
C ARG A 276 27.60 -28.97 -7.68
N GLU A 277 26.83 -29.82 -7.04
CA GLU A 277 26.51 -29.69 -5.61
C GLU A 277 27.81 -29.59 -4.77
N GLY A 278 27.83 -28.63 -3.84
CA GLY A 278 29.01 -28.27 -3.07
C GLY A 278 29.95 -27.25 -3.73
N GLU A 279 29.99 -27.13 -5.06
CA GLU A 279 30.90 -26.19 -5.75
C GLU A 279 30.55 -24.72 -5.49
N VAL A 280 31.57 -23.87 -5.47
CA VAL A 280 31.44 -22.41 -5.37
C VAL A 280 31.66 -21.76 -6.73
N PHE A 281 30.79 -20.82 -7.09
CA PHE A 281 30.86 -20.05 -8.33
C PHE A 281 30.47 -18.58 -8.11
N ILE A 282 30.99 -17.70 -8.97
CA ILE A 282 30.54 -16.29 -9.04
C ILE A 282 29.56 -16.16 -10.20
N ILE A 283 28.40 -15.54 -9.99
CA ILE A 283 27.55 -15.02 -11.07
C ILE A 283 27.81 -13.52 -11.21
N CYS A 284 27.97 -13.06 -12.45
CA CYS A 284 28.30 -11.67 -12.80
C CYS A 284 27.32 -11.14 -13.84
N ASP A 285 26.38 -10.31 -13.42
CA ASP A 285 25.54 -9.55 -14.34
C ASP A 285 26.33 -8.33 -14.86
N ALA A 286 26.85 -8.46 -16.08
CA ALA A 286 27.52 -7.40 -16.81
C ALA A 286 26.46 -6.53 -17.52
N GLY A 287 25.88 -5.61 -16.76
CA GLY A 287 24.77 -4.76 -17.19
C GLY A 287 25.14 -3.54 -18.04
N GLY A 288 24.11 -2.73 -18.31
CA GLY A 288 24.24 -1.45 -19.00
C GLY A 288 24.84 -0.36 -18.12
N GLY A 289 24.30 -0.16 -16.91
CA GLY A 289 24.73 0.89 -15.98
C GLY A 289 25.70 0.39 -14.91
N THR A 290 25.24 -0.58 -14.12
CA THR A 290 26.04 -1.30 -13.13
C THR A 290 26.58 -2.61 -13.71
N VAL A 291 27.54 -3.18 -12.99
CA VAL A 291 27.93 -4.59 -13.05
C VAL A 291 27.81 -5.13 -11.63
N ASP A 292 27.13 -6.26 -11.47
CA ASP A 292 26.73 -6.79 -10.17
C ASP A 292 27.17 -8.26 -10.05
N ALA A 293 27.83 -8.62 -8.95
CA ALA A 293 28.46 -9.91 -8.74
C ALA A 293 28.13 -10.51 -7.37
N ILE A 294 27.82 -11.81 -7.36
CA ILE A 294 27.50 -12.58 -6.14
C ILE A 294 28.22 -13.93 -6.20
N THR A 295 28.86 -14.32 -5.10
CA THR A 295 29.48 -15.64 -4.96
C THR A 295 28.56 -16.61 -4.21
N TYR A 296 28.26 -17.73 -4.84
CA TYR A 296 27.31 -18.74 -4.40
C TYR A 296 27.95 -20.12 -4.27
N ARG A 297 27.52 -20.89 -3.26
CA ARG A 297 27.73 -22.34 -3.17
C ARG A 297 26.47 -23.07 -3.64
N VAL A 298 26.59 -24.07 -4.52
CA VAL A 298 25.45 -24.93 -4.87
C VAL A 298 25.08 -25.82 -3.68
N THR A 299 23.82 -25.78 -3.26
CA THR A 299 23.28 -26.64 -2.18
C THR A 299 22.33 -27.72 -2.70
N GLN A 300 21.92 -27.65 -3.97
CA GLN A 300 21.06 -28.61 -4.66
C GLN A 300 21.15 -28.32 -6.17
N VAL A 301 21.12 -29.35 -7.03
CA VAL A 301 21.22 -29.21 -8.50
C VAL A 301 19.92 -29.43 -9.28
N ASN A 302 18.86 -29.94 -8.63
CA ASN A 302 17.56 -30.16 -9.29
C ASN A 302 16.39 -29.86 -8.33
N PRO A 303 15.62 -28.78 -8.56
CA PRO A 303 16.05 -27.56 -9.25
C PRO A 303 17.22 -26.88 -8.50
N TYR A 304 17.97 -26.00 -9.16
CA TYR A 304 19.22 -25.42 -8.61
C TYR A 304 18.97 -24.50 -7.40
N ARG A 305 19.77 -24.65 -6.33
CA ARG A 305 19.72 -23.84 -5.10
C ARG A 305 21.11 -23.41 -4.62
N PHE A 306 21.19 -22.23 -4.01
CA PHE A 306 22.45 -21.50 -3.80
C PHE A 306 22.55 -20.84 -2.41
N GLU A 307 23.62 -21.08 -1.65
CA GLU A 307 23.95 -20.32 -0.44
C GLU A 307 24.93 -19.17 -0.76
N GLU A 308 24.65 -17.95 -0.29
CA GLU A 308 25.57 -16.80 -0.42
C GLU A 308 26.83 -16.99 0.44
N VAL A 309 28.00 -17.10 -0.20
CA VAL A 309 29.28 -17.32 0.47
C VAL A 309 29.84 -16.02 1.05
N VAL A 310 29.79 -14.94 0.26
CA VAL A 310 30.33 -13.62 0.62
C VAL A 310 29.28 -12.53 0.42
N LYS A 311 29.56 -11.31 0.91
CA LYS A 311 28.67 -10.15 0.70
C LYS A 311 28.57 -9.84 -0.81
N PRO A 312 27.34 -9.75 -1.38
CA PRO A 312 27.13 -9.25 -2.74
C PRO A 312 27.79 -7.89 -2.98
N ALA A 313 28.30 -7.67 -4.20
CA ALA A 313 28.94 -6.41 -4.58
C ALA A 313 28.50 -5.95 -5.98
N GLY A 314 28.44 -4.65 -6.18
CA GLY A 314 28.09 -4.06 -7.47
C GLY A 314 28.84 -2.75 -7.70
N ARG A 315 29.02 -2.37 -8.97
CA ARG A 315 29.90 -1.26 -9.36
C ARG A 315 29.37 -0.52 -10.58
N ALA A 316 29.47 0.81 -10.58
CA ALA A 316 29.10 1.67 -11.71
C ALA A 316 30.15 1.61 -12.84
N CYS A 317 30.28 0.44 -13.48
CA CYS A 317 31.21 0.18 -14.59
C CYS A 317 30.57 -0.56 -15.78
N GLY A 318 29.24 -0.50 -15.93
CA GLY A 318 28.53 -1.10 -17.07
C GLY A 318 28.89 -0.48 -18.42
N SER A 319 28.38 -1.08 -19.51
CA SER A 319 28.73 -0.68 -20.89
C SER A 319 28.23 0.70 -21.33
N THR A 320 27.39 1.38 -20.55
CA THR A 320 26.91 2.76 -20.84
C THR A 320 28.04 3.78 -20.68
N LEU A 321 29.02 3.55 -19.80
CA LEU A 321 30.19 4.45 -19.69
C LEU A 321 30.98 4.56 -21.00
N ILE A 322 30.98 3.50 -21.80
CA ILE A 322 31.63 3.44 -23.11
C ILE A 322 30.92 4.40 -24.08
N ASN A 323 29.58 4.43 -24.04
CA ASN A 323 28.76 5.38 -24.81
C ASN A 323 29.01 6.82 -24.38
N ASP A 324 29.00 7.07 -23.07
CA ASP A 324 29.25 8.41 -22.52
C ASP A 324 30.66 8.91 -22.92
N LYS A 325 31.67 8.03 -22.90
CA LYS A 325 33.02 8.37 -23.36
C LYS A 325 33.09 8.67 -24.85
N MET A 326 32.47 7.83 -25.68
CA MET A 326 32.39 8.07 -27.13
C MET A 326 31.68 9.38 -27.47
N PHE A 327 30.53 9.65 -26.85
CA PHE A 327 29.73 10.84 -27.15
C PHE A 327 30.34 12.12 -26.55
N GLN A 328 31.06 12.03 -25.43
CA GLN A 328 31.91 13.12 -24.93
C GLN A 328 33.02 13.44 -25.94
N GLU A 329 33.81 12.44 -26.36
CA GLU A 329 34.93 12.64 -27.29
C GLU A 329 34.45 13.18 -28.64
N ALA A 330 33.35 12.65 -29.19
CA ALA A 330 32.75 13.17 -30.41
C ALA A 330 32.26 14.63 -30.26
N ALA A 331 31.67 15.00 -29.12
CA ALA A 331 31.26 16.37 -28.82
C ALA A 331 32.43 17.33 -28.57
N GLU A 332 33.64 16.82 -28.38
CA GLU A 332 34.88 17.60 -28.31
C GLU A 332 35.54 17.72 -29.67
N ARG A 333 35.68 16.62 -30.41
CA ARG A 333 36.29 16.57 -31.74
C ARG A 333 35.48 17.30 -32.81
N LEU A 334 34.15 17.27 -32.76
CA LEU A 334 33.29 18.08 -33.63
C LEU A 334 33.33 19.59 -33.31
N ARG A 335 33.90 20.01 -32.17
CA ARG A 335 33.87 21.41 -31.72
C ARG A 335 34.73 22.29 -32.65
N GLY A 336 34.12 23.38 -33.12
CA GLY A 336 34.77 24.32 -34.05
C GLY A 336 34.98 23.79 -35.46
N ASN A 337 34.31 22.70 -35.88
CA ASN A 337 34.34 22.29 -37.28
C ASN A 337 33.50 23.28 -38.11
N PRO A 338 34.04 23.91 -39.18
CA PRO A 338 33.35 24.97 -39.93
C PRO A 338 31.98 24.57 -40.51
N PHE A 339 31.71 23.27 -40.68
CA PHE A 339 30.40 22.77 -41.10
C PHE A 339 29.26 23.16 -40.15
N LEU A 340 29.51 23.11 -38.83
CA LEU A 340 28.49 23.40 -37.82
C LEU A 340 28.04 24.87 -37.86
N GLU A 341 29.00 25.77 -38.06
CA GLU A 341 28.78 27.21 -38.15
C GLU A 341 28.07 27.56 -39.46
N ALA A 342 28.58 27.04 -40.59
CA ALA A 342 28.03 27.29 -41.92
C ALA A 342 26.60 26.74 -42.14
N THR A 343 26.16 25.76 -41.35
CA THR A 343 24.82 25.15 -41.45
C THR A 343 23.91 25.38 -40.24
N ASN A 344 24.42 26.02 -39.18
CA ASN A 344 23.74 26.16 -37.89
C ASN A 344 23.30 24.81 -37.26
N VAL A 345 23.93 23.69 -37.65
CA VAL A 345 23.68 22.34 -37.11
C VAL A 345 24.35 22.17 -35.75
N SER A 346 23.69 21.53 -34.78
CA SER A 346 24.33 21.15 -33.52
C SER A 346 25.18 19.88 -33.64
N LYS A 347 26.31 19.84 -32.94
CA LYS A 347 27.14 18.63 -32.83
C LYS A 347 26.39 17.49 -32.14
N GLU A 348 25.52 17.80 -31.19
CA GLU A 348 24.67 16.84 -30.48
C GLU A 348 23.68 16.15 -31.44
N TYR A 349 23.15 16.89 -32.42
CA TYR A 349 22.34 16.33 -33.50
C TYR A 349 23.16 15.38 -34.38
N LEU A 350 24.37 15.77 -34.80
CA LEU A 350 25.23 14.88 -35.60
C LEU A 350 25.61 13.60 -34.85
N ILE A 351 25.91 13.70 -33.55
CA ILE A 351 26.19 12.54 -32.70
C ILE A 351 24.96 11.63 -32.64
N GLN A 352 23.77 12.18 -32.41
CA GLN A 352 22.57 11.36 -32.26
C GLN A 352 22.10 10.70 -33.58
N GLN A 353 22.24 11.37 -34.73
CA GLN A 353 21.76 10.83 -36.01
C GLN A 353 22.79 9.90 -36.69
N TYR A 354 24.09 10.23 -36.67
CA TYR A 354 25.11 9.51 -37.43
C TYR A 354 26.00 8.59 -36.58
N ILE A 355 26.36 9.01 -35.37
CA ILE A 355 27.34 8.28 -34.54
C ILE A 355 26.65 7.26 -33.64
N SER A 356 25.62 7.68 -32.90
CA SER A 356 25.01 6.90 -31.81
C SER A 356 24.43 5.56 -32.24
N ARG A 357 23.90 5.44 -33.47
CA ARG A 357 23.31 4.18 -33.97
C ARG A 357 24.42 3.19 -34.34
N THR A 358 25.26 3.54 -35.31
CA THR A 358 26.41 2.74 -35.76
C THR A 358 27.35 2.37 -34.62
N PHE A 359 27.48 3.23 -33.60
CA PHE A 359 28.25 2.90 -32.41
C PHE A 359 27.64 1.73 -31.62
N GLU A 360 26.36 1.80 -31.26
CA GLU A 360 25.66 0.79 -30.45
C GLU A 360 25.32 -0.48 -31.22
N SER A 361 25.01 -0.40 -32.53
CA SER A 361 24.66 -1.55 -33.35
C SER A 361 25.88 -2.35 -33.82
N ASP A 362 26.96 -1.65 -34.22
CA ASP A 362 28.05 -2.26 -34.99
C ASP A 362 29.38 -2.17 -34.22
N ILE A 363 29.87 -0.94 -33.97
CA ILE A 363 31.25 -0.68 -33.53
C ILE A 363 31.52 -1.25 -32.13
N LYS A 364 30.63 -0.98 -31.17
CA LYS A 364 30.77 -1.40 -29.77
C LYS A 364 30.55 -2.91 -29.60
N LYS A 365 29.64 -3.52 -30.38
CA LYS A 365 29.44 -4.99 -30.38
C LYS A 365 30.60 -5.74 -31.05
N GLY A 366 31.19 -5.15 -32.08
CA GLY A 366 32.27 -5.73 -32.87
C GLY A 366 33.68 -5.54 -32.31
N PHE A 367 33.85 -4.77 -31.23
CA PHE A 367 35.16 -4.47 -30.66
C PHE A 367 35.79 -5.70 -29.99
N THR A 368 36.94 -6.14 -30.51
CA THR A 368 37.60 -7.39 -30.08
C THR A 368 38.67 -7.17 -29.00
N TYR A 369 39.06 -8.23 -28.33
CA TYR A 369 40.16 -8.18 -27.37
C TYR A 369 41.50 -7.84 -28.02
N GLU A 370 41.76 -8.32 -29.23
CA GLU A 370 42.98 -8.03 -30.00
C GLU A 370 43.11 -6.53 -30.29
N GLN A 371 41.98 -5.85 -30.52
CA GLN A 371 41.90 -4.40 -30.62
C GLN A 371 42.06 -3.71 -29.25
N TYR A 372 41.45 -4.23 -28.18
CA TYR A 372 41.57 -3.71 -26.81
C TYR A 372 43.02 -3.67 -26.31
N ILE A 373 43.80 -4.73 -26.57
CA ILE A 373 45.23 -4.82 -26.18
C ILE A 373 46.19 -4.26 -27.25
N GLY A 374 45.67 -3.60 -28.29
CA GLY A 374 46.47 -2.93 -29.32
C GLY A 374 47.26 -3.85 -30.26
N LYS A 375 47.01 -5.16 -30.26
CA LYS A 375 47.58 -6.11 -31.25
C LYS A 375 46.97 -5.93 -32.65
N GLN A 376 45.75 -5.40 -32.72
CA GLN A 376 45.06 -5.00 -33.94
C GLN A 376 44.71 -3.51 -33.88
N GLN A 377 45.02 -2.76 -34.93
CA GLN A 377 44.81 -1.30 -35.00
C GLN A 377 44.05 -0.93 -36.27
N ASP A 378 42.74 -0.76 -36.13
CA ASP A 378 41.85 -0.35 -37.21
C ASP A 378 41.40 1.11 -37.02
N LYS A 379 41.02 1.76 -38.13
CA LYS A 379 40.45 3.11 -38.14
C LYS A 379 39.06 3.06 -38.79
N ILE A 380 38.04 2.93 -37.96
CA ILE A 380 36.64 2.77 -38.38
C ILE A 380 36.11 4.10 -38.92
N HIS A 381 35.35 4.03 -40.01
CA HIS A 381 34.76 5.18 -40.70
C HIS A 381 33.28 5.34 -40.36
N ILE A 382 32.86 6.58 -40.06
CA ILE A 382 31.45 6.98 -39.94
C ILE A 382 31.22 8.13 -40.94
N PRO A 383 30.39 7.94 -41.98
CA PRO A 383 30.11 8.99 -42.96
C PRO A 383 29.17 10.06 -42.37
N ILE A 384 29.62 11.31 -42.39
CA ILE A 384 28.85 12.49 -41.93
C ILE A 384 29.02 13.59 -42.98
N VAL A 385 28.06 13.64 -43.92
CA VAL A 385 28.10 14.54 -45.09
C VAL A 385 28.19 16.00 -44.65
N GLY A 386 29.14 16.73 -45.24
CA GLY A 386 29.41 18.13 -45.00
C GLY A 386 30.55 18.44 -44.01
N LEU A 387 30.98 17.48 -43.18
CA LEU A 387 32.13 17.68 -42.30
C LEU A 387 33.38 18.07 -43.10
N ARG A 388 34.08 19.10 -42.62
CA ARG A 388 35.38 19.51 -43.16
C ARG A 388 36.51 18.76 -42.49
N ARG A 389 37.51 18.35 -43.27
CA ARG A 389 38.71 17.67 -42.79
C ARG A 389 39.43 18.47 -41.69
N ASP A 390 39.77 17.76 -40.62
CA ASP A 390 40.48 18.23 -39.42
C ASP A 390 41.26 17.00 -38.88
N ASP A 391 42.47 16.79 -39.40
CA ASP A 391 43.23 15.56 -39.18
C ASP A 391 43.66 15.38 -37.72
N GLU A 392 43.95 16.47 -37.00
CA GLU A 392 44.30 16.46 -35.57
C GLU A 392 43.15 15.92 -34.70
N LYS A 393 41.90 16.12 -35.15
CA LYS A 393 40.69 15.62 -34.48
C LYS A 393 40.16 14.34 -35.11
N ASP A 394 40.94 13.62 -35.92
CA ASP A 394 40.52 12.39 -36.59
C ASP A 394 39.24 12.58 -37.45
N ILE A 395 39.11 13.71 -38.14
CA ILE A 395 37.99 14.03 -39.05
C ILE A 395 38.52 14.14 -40.48
N GLY A 396 37.98 13.33 -41.39
CA GLY A 396 38.18 13.46 -42.83
C GLY A 396 37.08 14.29 -43.49
N GLU A 397 37.23 14.57 -44.78
CA GLU A 397 36.16 15.21 -45.54
C GLU A 397 34.93 14.29 -45.59
N ASN A 398 33.75 14.82 -45.22
CA ASN A 398 32.51 14.07 -45.02
C ASN A 398 32.60 12.88 -44.03
N SER A 399 33.58 12.85 -43.14
CA SER A 399 33.99 11.61 -42.45
C SER A 399 34.42 11.83 -41.00
N PHE A 400 33.82 11.12 -40.05
CA PHE A 400 34.33 11.01 -38.68
C PHE A 400 34.99 9.64 -38.50
N TYR A 401 36.19 9.58 -37.91
CA TYR A 401 36.89 8.31 -37.67
C TYR A 401 36.97 7.96 -36.18
N ILE A 402 37.11 6.68 -35.86
CA ILE A 402 37.54 6.22 -34.53
C ILE A 402 38.55 5.08 -34.65
N THR A 403 39.62 5.15 -33.85
CA THR A 403 40.71 4.17 -33.83
C THR A 403 40.50 3.12 -32.73
N SER A 404 41.02 1.91 -32.93
CA SER A 404 41.03 0.86 -31.90
C SER A 404 41.66 1.31 -30.57
N GLU A 405 42.67 2.19 -30.60
CA GLU A 405 43.30 2.78 -29.42
C GLU A 405 42.32 3.66 -28.61
N ARG A 406 41.59 4.57 -29.28
CA ARG A 406 40.56 5.39 -28.63
C ARG A 406 39.45 4.52 -28.05
N MET A 407 39.00 3.51 -28.81
CA MET A 407 38.04 2.50 -28.33
C MET A 407 38.53 1.78 -27.06
N ALA A 408 39.80 1.36 -27.02
CA ALA A 408 40.38 0.70 -25.86
C ALA A 408 40.33 1.60 -24.62
N LEU A 409 40.64 2.90 -24.77
CA LEU A 409 40.51 3.88 -23.69
C LEU A 409 39.06 4.07 -23.21
N HIS A 410 38.07 3.98 -24.10
CA HIS A 410 36.64 4.05 -23.72
C HIS A 410 36.19 2.78 -22.98
N PHE A 411 36.61 1.61 -23.44
CA PHE A 411 36.28 0.31 -22.83
C PHE A 411 36.99 0.06 -21.49
N LYS A 412 38.21 0.59 -21.31
CA LYS A 412 39.10 0.26 -20.17
C LYS A 412 38.43 0.35 -18.81
N LYS A 413 37.64 1.40 -18.55
CA LYS A 413 36.97 1.57 -17.25
C LYS A 413 35.88 0.51 -17.01
N SER A 414 35.17 0.08 -18.05
CA SER A 414 34.12 -0.93 -17.93
C SER A 414 34.70 -2.34 -17.83
N ILE A 415 35.75 -2.63 -18.61
CA ILE A 415 36.45 -3.93 -18.57
C ILE A 415 37.21 -4.12 -17.25
N GLU A 416 38.20 -3.28 -16.94
CA GLU A 416 39.02 -3.45 -15.72
C GLU A 416 38.17 -3.27 -14.46
N GLY A 417 37.16 -2.38 -14.51
CA GLY A 417 36.20 -2.18 -13.43
C GLY A 417 35.40 -3.44 -13.08
N THR A 418 35.10 -4.28 -14.08
CA THR A 418 34.45 -5.59 -13.93
C THR A 418 35.42 -6.64 -13.41
N VAL A 419 36.64 -6.69 -13.97
CA VAL A 419 37.69 -7.65 -13.56
C VAL A 419 38.06 -7.46 -12.09
N GLU A 420 38.25 -6.22 -11.64
CA GLU A 420 38.50 -5.88 -10.23
C GLU A 420 37.35 -6.29 -9.30
N LEU A 421 36.08 -6.18 -9.75
CA LEU A 421 34.91 -6.62 -8.96
C LEU A 421 34.89 -8.14 -8.80
N LEU A 422 35.24 -8.88 -9.86
CA LEU A 422 35.37 -10.34 -9.83
C LEU A 422 36.53 -10.80 -8.95
N LYS A 423 37.66 -10.08 -8.97
CA LYS A 423 38.79 -10.31 -8.06
C LYS A 423 38.34 -10.16 -6.61
N GLN A 424 37.68 -9.04 -6.30
CA GLN A 424 37.17 -8.78 -4.95
C GLN A 424 36.20 -9.87 -4.49
N GLN A 425 35.30 -10.37 -5.34
CA GLN A 425 34.43 -11.49 -4.98
C GLN A 425 35.22 -12.78 -4.73
N LYS A 426 36.15 -13.13 -5.61
CA LYS A 426 37.01 -14.33 -5.50
C LYS A 426 37.90 -14.30 -4.25
N GLU A 427 38.63 -13.22 -4.03
CA GLU A 427 39.56 -13.03 -2.89
C GLU A 427 38.83 -13.11 -1.54
N ASN A 428 37.59 -12.61 -1.46
CA ASN A 428 36.76 -12.76 -0.25
C ASN A 428 36.22 -14.19 -0.07
N ALA A 429 36.04 -14.95 -1.16
CA ALA A 429 35.47 -16.30 -1.12
C ALA A 429 36.52 -17.36 -0.78
N GLU A 430 37.76 -17.20 -1.25
CA GLU A 430 38.89 -18.10 -0.97
C GLU A 430 39.37 -18.08 0.50
N VAL A 431 38.81 -17.20 1.33
CA VAL A 431 38.89 -17.27 2.80
C VAL A 431 38.04 -18.44 3.36
N VAL A 432 37.12 -18.98 2.55
CA VAL A 432 36.12 -20.00 2.92
C VAL A 432 36.20 -21.23 2.01
N ASP A 433 36.33 -21.06 0.69
CA ASP A 433 36.42 -22.16 -0.29
C ASP A 433 36.91 -21.67 -1.68
N ASP A 434 37.41 -22.59 -2.49
CA ASP A 434 37.95 -22.29 -3.82
C ASP A 434 36.83 -21.98 -4.84
N VAL A 435 36.95 -20.87 -5.58
CA VAL A 435 36.00 -20.50 -6.64
C VAL A 435 36.29 -21.29 -7.91
N ALA A 436 35.46 -22.31 -8.17
CA ALA A 436 35.62 -23.20 -9.31
C ALA A 436 35.18 -22.57 -10.65
N LYS A 437 34.17 -21.69 -10.65
CA LYS A 437 33.51 -21.18 -11.87
C LYS A 437 33.14 -19.70 -11.79
N ILE A 438 33.15 -19.01 -12.92
CA ILE A 438 32.56 -17.67 -13.12
C ILE A 438 31.54 -17.76 -14.25
N ILE A 439 30.28 -17.43 -13.95
CA ILE A 439 29.19 -17.34 -14.93
C ILE A 439 28.96 -15.87 -15.25
N LEU A 440 28.94 -15.51 -16.54
CA LEU A 440 28.62 -14.16 -16.99
C LEU A 440 27.15 -14.06 -17.45
N ALA A 441 26.52 -12.93 -17.20
CA ALA A 441 25.16 -12.59 -17.59
C ALA A 441 25.05 -11.11 -18.02
N GLY A 442 23.88 -10.66 -18.45
CA GLY A 442 23.65 -9.27 -18.86
C GLY A 442 24.25 -8.92 -20.23
N GLY A 443 23.79 -7.82 -20.82
CA GLY A 443 24.11 -7.46 -22.20
C GLY A 443 25.61 -7.26 -22.50
N PHE A 444 26.40 -6.77 -21.55
CA PHE A 444 27.83 -6.52 -21.73
C PHE A 444 28.68 -7.81 -21.68
N SER A 445 28.16 -8.91 -21.10
CA SER A 445 28.83 -10.22 -21.13
C SER A 445 29.07 -10.75 -22.55
N SER A 446 28.34 -10.24 -23.54
CA SER A 446 28.49 -10.59 -24.96
C SER A 446 29.76 -10.02 -25.64
N SER A 447 30.50 -9.13 -24.96
CA SER A 447 31.71 -8.49 -25.50
C SER A 447 32.93 -9.43 -25.47
N ASP A 448 33.50 -9.69 -26.65
CA ASP A 448 34.73 -10.48 -26.84
C ASP A 448 35.90 -9.93 -26.00
N ALA A 449 36.07 -8.60 -25.98
CA ALA A 449 37.07 -7.91 -25.18
C ALA A 449 36.91 -8.14 -23.67
N LEU A 450 35.68 -8.19 -23.15
CA LEU A 450 35.42 -8.50 -21.74
C LEU A 450 35.67 -9.99 -21.43
N GLN A 451 35.14 -10.89 -22.25
CA GLN A 451 35.25 -12.34 -22.05
C GLN A 451 36.72 -12.80 -22.01
N LYS A 452 37.52 -12.43 -23.01
CA LYS A 452 38.94 -12.81 -23.08
C LYS A 452 39.77 -12.16 -21.97
N ARG A 453 39.49 -10.90 -21.59
CA ARG A 453 40.18 -10.24 -20.47
C ARG A 453 39.95 -10.97 -19.14
N ILE A 454 38.73 -11.45 -18.91
CA ILE A 454 38.39 -12.27 -17.73
C ILE A 454 39.10 -13.63 -17.81
N GLN A 455 39.12 -14.29 -18.98
CA GLN A 455 39.82 -15.56 -19.18
C GLN A 455 41.35 -15.45 -18.98
N GLU A 456 41.98 -14.33 -19.36
CA GLU A 456 43.41 -14.09 -19.09
C GLU A 456 43.72 -13.76 -17.61
N GLU A 457 42.74 -13.30 -16.82
CA GLU A 457 42.93 -13.02 -15.39
C GLU A 457 42.68 -14.24 -14.50
N PHE A 458 41.57 -14.94 -14.72
CA PHE A 458 41.10 -16.02 -13.85
C PHE A 458 41.57 -17.39 -14.33
N THR A 459 42.89 -17.52 -14.53
CA THR A 459 43.52 -18.77 -14.99
C THR A 459 43.25 -19.91 -14.03
N GLY A 460 42.57 -20.97 -14.51
CA GLY A 460 42.17 -22.12 -13.69
C GLY A 460 40.73 -22.10 -13.17
N VAL A 461 39.95 -21.06 -13.47
CA VAL A 461 38.52 -20.96 -13.16
C VAL A 461 37.71 -21.15 -14.45
N ASP A 462 36.67 -21.99 -14.45
CA ASP A 462 35.83 -22.18 -15.64
C ASP A 462 34.99 -20.92 -15.92
N ILE A 463 35.20 -20.28 -17.06
CA ILE A 463 34.41 -19.11 -17.49
C ILE A 463 33.24 -19.57 -18.37
N ILE A 464 32.02 -19.45 -17.86
CA ILE A 464 30.78 -19.83 -18.54
C ILE A 464 30.12 -18.57 -19.12
N THR A 465 29.78 -18.63 -20.41
CA THR A 465 29.16 -17.52 -21.15
C THR A 465 27.88 -17.95 -21.86
N PRO A 466 26.80 -17.16 -21.83
CA PRO A 466 25.53 -17.49 -22.48
C PRO A 466 25.64 -17.54 -24.00
N LYS A 467 24.78 -18.36 -24.62
CA LYS A 467 24.60 -18.40 -26.08
C LYS A 467 23.98 -17.07 -26.53
N LYS A 468 24.46 -16.48 -27.63
CA LYS A 468 24.16 -15.09 -28.04
C LYS A 468 22.68 -14.74 -28.32
N ARG A 469 21.76 -15.71 -28.27
CA ARG A 469 20.35 -15.57 -28.68
C ARG A 469 19.36 -15.39 -27.53
N ASP A 470 19.83 -15.42 -26.29
CA ASP A 470 18.98 -15.44 -25.10
C ASP A 470 19.33 -14.32 -24.11
N THR A 471 20.37 -13.52 -24.40
CA THR A 471 20.99 -12.59 -23.43
C THR A 471 20.12 -11.39 -23.04
N ALA A 472 19.08 -11.08 -23.82
CA ALA A 472 18.23 -9.92 -23.59
C ALA A 472 17.27 -10.06 -22.39
N THR A 473 16.84 -11.29 -22.07
CA THR A 473 15.76 -11.58 -21.08
C THR A 473 16.17 -12.55 -19.98
N ILE A 474 17.47 -12.85 -19.84
CA ILE A 474 18.02 -13.77 -18.82
C ILE A 474 17.44 -13.50 -17.42
N VAL A 475 17.43 -12.23 -17.03
CA VAL A 475 17.04 -11.78 -15.69
C VAL A 475 15.54 -11.95 -15.47
N SER A 476 14.71 -11.44 -16.37
CA SER A 476 13.25 -11.47 -16.26
C SER A 476 12.68 -12.90 -16.43
N HIS A 477 13.23 -13.72 -17.33
CA HIS A 477 12.90 -15.16 -17.39
C HIS A 477 13.27 -15.89 -16.08
N GLY A 478 14.47 -15.63 -15.55
CA GLY A 478 14.95 -16.25 -14.31
C GLY A 478 14.12 -15.86 -13.09
N ALA A 479 13.63 -14.62 -13.05
CA ALA A 479 12.76 -14.13 -12.00
C ALA A 479 11.40 -14.83 -11.99
N VAL A 480 10.80 -15.10 -13.16
CA VAL A 480 9.59 -15.96 -13.27
C VAL A 480 9.88 -17.37 -12.76
N PHE A 481 10.98 -17.99 -13.19
CA PHE A 481 11.37 -19.34 -12.75
C PHE A 481 11.55 -19.43 -11.22
N ARG A 482 12.17 -18.41 -10.62
CA ARG A 482 12.41 -18.32 -9.18
C ARG A 482 11.14 -18.04 -8.36
N ALA A 483 10.13 -17.39 -8.94
CA ALA A 483 8.83 -17.13 -8.32
C ALA A 483 7.89 -18.36 -8.37
N LEU A 484 7.97 -19.19 -9.42
CA LEU A 484 7.22 -20.44 -9.53
C LEU A 484 7.50 -21.41 -8.36
N ASN A 485 8.75 -21.48 -7.89
CA ASN A 485 9.17 -22.37 -6.81
C ASN A 485 9.88 -21.60 -5.68
N LYS A 486 9.10 -20.80 -4.95
CA LYS A 486 9.51 -20.16 -3.69
C LYS A 486 9.76 -21.17 -2.57
N GLU A 487 8.96 -22.24 -2.53
CA GLU A 487 8.90 -23.20 -1.42
C GLU A 487 10.22 -23.93 -1.14
N ALA A 488 11.02 -24.23 -2.16
CA ALA A 488 12.37 -24.77 -2.00
C ALA A 488 13.47 -23.70 -2.09
N GLY A 489 13.14 -22.41 -2.00
CA GLY A 489 14.10 -21.30 -2.15
C GLY A 489 15.26 -21.33 -1.14
N PRO A 490 16.43 -20.77 -1.47
CA PRO A 490 17.61 -20.90 -0.59
C PRO A 490 17.44 -20.17 0.74
N GLN A 491 18.07 -20.70 1.79
CA GLN A 491 18.10 -20.07 3.11
C GLN A 491 18.70 -18.67 3.03
N ARG A 492 17.96 -17.66 3.52
CA ARG A 492 18.42 -16.27 3.50
C ARG A 492 19.19 -15.94 4.78
N LYS A 493 20.32 -15.27 4.59
CA LYS A 493 21.16 -14.69 5.63
C LYS A 493 20.83 -13.20 5.70
N ILE A 494 20.30 -12.70 6.82
CA ILE A 494 19.89 -11.30 6.89
C ILE A 494 21.15 -10.41 6.92
N MET A 495 21.29 -9.52 5.94
CA MET A 495 22.54 -8.79 5.72
C MET A 495 22.68 -7.52 6.56
N ALA A 496 21.57 -7.03 7.12
CA ALA A 496 21.53 -5.94 8.09
C ALA A 496 20.98 -6.41 9.44
N SER A 497 21.37 -5.70 10.50
CA SER A 497 20.67 -5.71 11.77
C SER A 497 19.49 -4.75 11.69
N TRP A 498 18.40 -5.06 12.38
CA TRP A 498 17.17 -4.28 12.44
C TRP A 498 16.73 -4.10 13.89
N GLY A 499 16.33 -2.88 14.25
CA GLY A 499 16.01 -2.53 15.63
C GLY A 499 15.01 -1.39 15.75
N VAL A 500 14.53 -1.20 16.98
CA VAL A 500 13.65 -0.11 17.40
C VAL A 500 14.45 0.91 18.22
N LEU A 501 14.17 2.20 18.01
CA LEU A 501 14.66 3.27 18.91
C LEU A 501 13.67 3.42 20.07
N GLN A 502 14.17 3.48 21.30
CA GLN A 502 13.35 3.62 22.50
C GLN A 502 14.10 4.32 23.63
N ASP A 503 13.35 4.66 24.68
CA ASP A 503 13.89 5.10 25.96
C ASP A 503 13.73 3.96 26.98
N GLU A 504 14.80 3.58 27.68
CA GLU A 504 14.79 2.43 28.60
C GLU A 504 15.05 2.85 30.05
N SER A 505 14.18 2.45 30.98
CA SER A 505 14.34 2.77 32.41
C SER A 505 15.69 2.30 32.95
N TYR A 506 16.45 3.22 33.55
CA TYR A 506 17.78 2.96 34.04
C TYR A 506 17.75 2.23 35.39
N ILE A 507 18.19 0.98 35.37
CA ILE A 507 18.46 0.17 36.55
C ILE A 507 19.96 -0.13 36.55
N PRO A 508 20.74 0.35 37.54
CA PRO A 508 22.19 0.14 37.60
C PRO A 508 22.56 -1.34 37.48
N GLY A 509 23.50 -1.67 36.60
CA GLY A 509 23.94 -3.04 36.33
C GLY A 509 23.01 -3.90 35.48
N ARG A 510 21.79 -3.44 35.12
CA ARG A 510 20.86 -4.19 34.24
C ARG A 510 21.43 -4.32 32.82
N TYR A 511 21.95 -3.23 32.28
CA TYR A 511 22.62 -3.19 30.98
C TYR A 511 23.91 -2.40 31.09
N LYS A 512 25.05 -3.06 30.80
CA LYS A 512 26.38 -2.44 30.78
C LYS A 512 26.48 -1.24 29.82
N ALA A 513 25.58 -1.12 28.85
CA ALA A 513 25.48 0.04 27.98
C ALA A 513 25.03 1.30 28.74
N HIS A 514 24.09 1.17 29.68
CA HIS A 514 23.54 2.29 30.46
C HIS A 514 24.54 2.76 31.52
N ASP A 515 25.22 1.83 32.20
CA ASP A 515 26.28 2.14 33.19
C ASP A 515 27.52 2.84 32.58
N LEU A 516 27.58 2.96 31.25
CA LEU A 516 28.61 3.65 30.47
C LEU A 516 28.07 4.86 29.70
N SER A 517 26.78 5.19 29.87
CA SER A 517 26.09 6.21 29.07
C SER A 517 26.14 7.58 29.75
N GLU A 518 26.60 8.60 29.02
CA GLU A 518 26.37 10.00 29.39
C GLU A 518 24.93 10.47 29.09
N TYR A 519 24.18 9.66 28.34
CA TYR A 519 22.79 9.91 27.92
C TYR A 519 21.75 9.34 28.90
N ILE A 520 22.11 9.19 30.18
CA ILE A 520 21.13 8.95 31.25
C ILE A 520 20.50 10.28 31.63
N THR A 521 19.21 10.43 31.39
CA THR A 521 18.43 11.63 31.70
C THR A 521 17.28 11.30 32.65
N THR A 522 16.72 12.31 33.31
CA THR A 522 15.51 12.15 34.13
C THR A 522 14.28 12.42 33.26
N GLY A 523 13.32 11.50 33.26
CA GLY A 523 12.08 11.61 32.50
C GLY A 523 11.25 12.82 32.93
N THR A 524 10.74 13.59 31.95
CA THR A 524 10.01 14.86 32.16
C THR A 524 8.55 14.69 32.62
N LEU A 525 8.15 13.44 32.86
CA LEU A 525 6.78 13.03 33.19
C LEU A 525 6.77 12.27 34.53
N ASP A 526 7.47 11.13 34.55
CA ASP A 526 7.64 10.20 35.68
C ASP A 526 8.70 10.63 36.73
N SER A 527 9.64 11.51 36.37
CA SER A 527 10.82 11.86 37.18
C SER A 527 11.78 10.70 37.49
N GLU A 528 11.69 9.59 36.75
CA GLU A 528 12.58 8.43 36.87
C GLU A 528 13.79 8.54 35.92
N PRO A 529 14.90 7.82 36.14
CA PRO A 529 16.05 7.87 35.25
C PRO A 529 15.87 6.95 34.03
N TYR A 530 16.20 7.43 32.84
CA TYR A 530 16.11 6.70 31.56
C TYR A 530 17.40 6.81 30.76
N ALA A 531 17.79 5.70 30.12
CA ALA A 531 18.70 5.72 28.99
C ALA A 531 17.89 6.05 27.73
N THR A 532 17.90 7.32 27.34
CA THR A 532 17.08 7.82 26.21
C THR A 532 17.73 7.55 24.85
N ASN A 533 16.92 7.42 23.80
CA ASN A 533 17.30 7.23 22.40
C ASN A 533 18.31 6.05 22.18
N VAL A 534 18.10 4.94 22.88
CA VAL A 534 18.87 3.69 22.69
C VAL A 534 18.24 2.79 21.62
N ILE A 535 19.05 1.94 20.98
CA ILE A 535 18.55 0.99 19.98
C ILE A 535 18.56 -0.44 20.52
N GLN A 536 17.39 -1.09 20.51
CA GLN A 536 17.25 -2.54 20.73
C GLN A 536 17.17 -3.25 19.38
N TRP A 537 18.14 -4.11 19.05
CA TRP A 537 18.20 -4.77 17.75
C TRP A 537 17.51 -6.13 17.78
N LEU A 538 16.21 -6.13 17.43
CA LEU A 538 15.37 -7.32 17.36
C LEU A 538 15.92 -8.38 16.39
N ILE A 539 16.61 -7.96 15.33
CA ILE A 539 17.30 -8.85 14.40
C ILE A 539 18.76 -8.40 14.25
N LYS A 540 19.70 -9.35 14.31
CA LYS A 540 21.13 -9.11 14.06
C LYS A 540 21.55 -9.61 12.69
N ARG A 541 22.42 -8.86 12.01
CA ARG A 541 23.03 -9.27 10.74
C ARG A 541 23.73 -10.63 10.83
N ASN A 542 23.89 -11.27 9.68
CA ASN A 542 24.46 -12.60 9.47
C ASN A 542 23.63 -13.77 10.05
N LYS A 543 22.47 -13.53 10.69
CA LYS A 543 21.56 -14.60 11.12
C LYS A 543 20.88 -15.27 9.91
N LYS A 544 20.90 -16.60 9.83
CA LYS A 544 20.06 -17.37 8.90
C LYS A 544 18.62 -17.41 9.43
N LEU A 545 17.63 -17.20 8.56
CA LEU A 545 16.21 -17.21 8.91
C LEU A 545 15.46 -18.32 8.15
N GLY A 546 14.34 -18.78 8.73
CA GLY A 546 13.36 -19.62 8.04
C GLY A 546 12.51 -18.82 7.05
N LYS A 547 11.54 -19.48 6.40
CA LYS A 547 10.67 -18.86 5.38
C LYS A 547 9.94 -17.63 5.90
N GLN A 548 9.13 -17.82 6.94
CA GLN A 548 8.38 -16.78 7.64
C GLN A 548 8.85 -16.78 9.11
N VAL A 549 9.34 -15.64 9.62
CA VAL A 549 9.79 -15.49 11.01
C VAL A 549 9.38 -14.12 11.55
N SER A 550 8.71 -14.08 12.70
CA SER A 550 8.40 -12.83 13.41
C SER A 550 9.38 -12.57 14.56
N PHE A 551 9.66 -11.29 14.80
CA PHE A 551 10.45 -10.78 15.91
C PHE A 551 9.64 -9.68 16.60
N LYS A 552 9.43 -9.79 17.92
CA LYS A 552 8.57 -8.86 18.65
C LYS A 552 9.22 -8.31 19.91
N THR A 553 8.85 -7.07 20.27
CA THR A 553 9.16 -6.48 21.59
C THR A 553 8.02 -5.57 22.02
N THR A 554 7.79 -5.50 23.32
CA THR A 554 6.93 -4.48 23.94
C THR A 554 7.77 -3.23 24.22
N LEU A 555 7.17 -2.07 23.97
CA LEU A 555 7.70 -0.74 24.24
C LEU A 555 6.70 0.05 25.09
N SER A 556 7.19 1.10 25.75
CA SER A 556 6.35 2.06 26.48
C SER A 556 6.61 3.46 25.93
N GLN A 557 5.55 4.24 25.68
CA GLN A 557 5.65 5.68 25.44
C GLN A 557 4.83 6.43 26.48
N HIS A 558 5.41 7.52 27.01
CA HIS A 558 4.78 8.39 28.00
C HIS A 558 4.28 9.66 27.32
N PHE A 559 3.13 10.17 27.77
CA PHE A 559 2.45 11.33 27.21
C PHE A 559 1.98 12.29 28.31
N ASP A 560 2.05 13.59 28.04
CA ASP A 560 1.54 14.63 28.94
C ASP A 560 -0.02 14.64 28.97
N ILE A 561 -0.61 15.20 30.03
CA ILE A 561 -2.08 15.27 30.13
C ILE A 561 -2.65 16.19 29.04
N GLY A 562 -3.45 15.61 28.15
CA GLY A 562 -4.02 16.30 26.98
C GLY A 562 -3.15 16.28 25.72
N GLU A 563 -2.03 15.54 25.72
CA GLU A 563 -1.23 15.29 24.52
C GLU A 563 -1.92 14.28 23.57
N ASP A 564 -1.66 14.39 22.26
CA ASP A 564 -2.08 13.41 21.26
C ASP A 564 -1.18 12.16 21.29
N TRP A 565 -1.79 10.99 21.44
CA TRP A 565 -1.10 9.71 21.50
C TRP A 565 -0.72 9.20 20.09
N GLU A 566 0.01 10.02 19.32
CA GLU A 566 0.61 9.57 18.07
C GLU A 566 1.96 8.89 18.36
N VAL A 567 1.93 7.56 18.47
CA VAL A 567 3.15 6.75 18.59
C VAL A 567 3.90 6.76 17.27
N ARG A 568 5.15 7.22 17.29
CA ARG A 568 6.04 7.36 16.12
C ARG A 568 7.26 6.45 16.22
N GLN A 569 7.05 5.15 16.14
CA GLN A 569 8.14 4.19 16.27
C GLN A 569 9.13 4.29 15.09
N LYS A 570 10.32 4.85 15.34
CA LYS A 570 11.44 4.78 14.39
C LYS A 570 12.02 3.38 14.35
N LEU A 571 12.27 2.88 13.14
CA LEU A 571 13.00 1.65 12.88
C LEU A 571 14.39 1.99 12.35
N TYR A 572 15.41 1.35 12.91
CA TYR A 572 16.80 1.50 12.49
C TYR A 572 17.31 0.24 11.82
N ALA A 573 18.12 0.40 10.77
CA ALA A 573 18.86 -0.66 10.14
C ALA A 573 20.37 -0.36 10.19
N SER A 574 21.23 -1.38 10.23
CA SER A 574 22.66 -1.20 10.00
C SER A 574 23.26 -2.39 9.27
N LEU A 575 24.09 -2.11 8.27
CA LEU A 575 24.93 -3.10 7.60
C LEU A 575 26.13 -3.54 8.45
N GLU A 576 26.47 -2.83 9.53
CA GLU A 576 27.65 -3.12 10.35
C GLU A 576 27.31 -3.85 11.67
N PHE A 577 28.34 -4.14 12.46
CA PHE A 577 28.18 -4.76 13.77
C PHE A 577 27.70 -3.72 14.80
N VAL A 578 26.58 -4.01 15.44
CA VAL A 578 25.84 -3.07 16.30
C VAL A 578 25.50 -3.68 17.66
N ARG A 579 25.42 -2.83 18.70
CA ARG A 579 25.18 -3.26 20.09
C ARG A 579 23.88 -2.71 20.65
N ASP A 580 23.20 -3.56 21.39
CA ASP A 580 21.90 -3.31 22.01
C ASP A 580 22.04 -2.39 23.21
N HIS A 581 21.01 -1.57 23.45
CA HIS A 581 20.88 -0.69 24.61
C HIS A 581 21.93 0.44 24.67
N TYR A 582 22.70 0.67 23.58
CA TYR A 582 23.53 1.86 23.41
C TYR A 582 22.77 2.95 22.64
N HIS A 583 23.02 4.22 22.98
CA HIS A 583 22.53 5.40 22.28
C HIS A 583 22.80 5.31 20.77
N PHE A 584 21.91 5.85 19.92
CA PHE A 584 22.07 5.77 18.47
C PHE A 584 23.36 6.42 17.95
N GLU A 585 23.83 7.49 18.60
CA GLU A 585 25.08 8.19 18.25
C GLU A 585 26.35 7.54 18.82
N HIS A 586 26.21 6.56 19.73
CA HIS A 586 27.37 5.90 20.35
C HIS A 586 28.22 5.19 19.28
N PRO A 587 29.57 5.15 19.36
CA PRO A 587 30.43 4.52 18.34
C PRO A 587 30.15 3.05 18.00
N PHE A 588 29.36 2.32 18.80
CA PHE A 588 28.88 0.96 18.46
C PHE A 588 27.64 0.94 17.55
N ASN A 589 26.92 2.06 17.42
CA ASN A 589 25.69 2.21 16.64
C ASN A 589 25.77 3.35 15.60
N ALA A 590 26.88 4.10 15.53
CA ALA A 590 27.11 5.23 14.60
C ALA A 590 27.03 4.93 13.08
N HIS A 591 26.74 3.69 12.69
CA HIS A 591 26.42 3.27 11.32
C HIS A 591 24.96 2.75 11.20
N ALA A 592 24.08 3.19 12.08
CA ALA A 592 22.65 2.91 12.08
C ALA A 592 21.88 4.02 11.36
N GLU A 593 21.08 3.64 10.37
CA GLU A 593 20.27 4.54 9.55
C GLU A 593 18.78 4.34 9.87
N VAL A 594 17.98 5.41 9.82
CA VAL A 594 16.51 5.30 9.95
C VAL A 594 15.95 4.65 8.68
N ALA A 595 15.49 3.41 8.81
CA ALA A 595 14.96 2.64 7.69
C ALA A 595 13.49 2.97 7.40
N GLY A 596 12.72 3.32 8.44
CA GLY A 596 11.31 3.70 8.36
C GLY A 596 10.75 4.17 9.70
N VAL A 597 9.48 4.56 9.70
CA VAL A 597 8.72 4.90 10.90
C VAL A 597 7.37 4.22 10.83
N VAL A 598 6.97 3.49 11.87
CA VAL A 598 5.59 3.02 12.05
C VAL A 598 4.87 4.10 12.86
N VAL A 599 3.76 4.61 12.32
CA VAL A 599 2.95 5.64 12.97
C VAL A 599 1.58 5.05 13.31
N ALA A 600 1.18 5.16 14.57
CA ALA A 600 -0.17 4.80 15.03
C ALA A 600 -0.73 5.95 15.86
N ASN A 601 -1.94 6.40 15.53
CA ASN A 601 -2.68 7.33 16.36
C ASN A 601 -3.55 6.51 17.33
N LEU A 602 -3.33 6.67 18.63
CA LEU A 602 -4.03 5.97 19.70
C LEU A 602 -4.99 6.89 20.47
N ASN A 603 -5.37 8.05 19.91
CA ASN A 603 -6.26 9.01 20.59
C ASN A 603 -7.61 8.39 20.98
N SER A 604 -8.15 7.46 20.19
CA SER A 604 -9.37 6.73 20.54
C SER A 604 -9.25 5.96 21.87
N TYR A 605 -8.05 5.46 22.21
CA TYR A 605 -7.77 4.77 23.48
C TYR A 605 -7.41 5.72 24.64
N ARG A 606 -7.03 6.97 24.32
CA ARG A 606 -6.95 8.08 25.29
C ARG A 606 -8.36 8.53 25.68
N ASP A 607 -9.17 8.80 24.65
CA ASP A 607 -10.49 9.43 24.76
C ASP A 607 -11.56 8.45 25.27
N SER A 608 -11.30 7.14 25.21
CA SER A 608 -12.08 6.10 25.91
C SER A 608 -11.82 6.02 27.43
N GLY A 609 -10.75 6.63 27.93
CA GLY A 609 -10.36 6.57 29.35
C GLY A 609 -9.86 5.19 29.83
N THR A 610 -9.57 4.26 28.91
CA THR A 610 -9.24 2.86 29.26
C THR A 610 -7.91 2.74 30.02
N ILE A 611 -6.92 3.58 29.71
CA ILE A 611 -5.71 3.73 30.54
C ILE A 611 -5.94 4.89 31.52
N GLN A 612 -5.71 4.65 32.80
CA GLN A 612 -5.74 5.69 33.84
C GLN A 612 -4.40 6.45 33.89
N PRO A 613 -4.39 7.76 34.17
CA PRO A 613 -3.15 8.52 34.34
C PRO A 613 -2.37 8.02 35.57
N LYS A 614 -1.05 7.99 35.44
CA LYS A 614 -0.11 7.73 36.53
C LYS A 614 0.30 9.07 37.17
N ILE A 615 0.57 9.06 38.47
CA ILE A 615 1.14 10.20 39.20
C ILE A 615 2.61 9.89 39.46
N SER A 616 3.50 10.84 39.15
CA SER A 616 4.93 10.73 39.37
C SER A 616 5.36 11.08 40.79
N ILE A 617 6.63 10.82 41.13
CA ILE A 617 7.23 11.20 42.43
C ILE A 617 7.23 12.74 42.64
N ALA A 618 7.07 13.52 41.56
CA ALA A 618 6.98 14.98 41.59
C ALA A 618 5.53 15.51 41.53
N ASP A 619 4.53 14.68 41.86
CA ASP A 619 3.09 14.99 41.79
C ASP A 619 2.61 15.44 40.39
N LYS A 620 3.31 15.06 39.31
CA LYS A 620 2.88 15.31 37.93
C LYS A 620 2.08 14.11 37.40
N GLU A 621 0.86 14.37 36.94
CA GLU A 621 0.05 13.40 36.20
C GLU A 621 0.58 13.21 34.77
N TYR A 622 0.57 11.97 34.27
CA TYR A 622 0.97 11.62 32.91
C TYR A 622 0.32 10.29 32.47
N TYR A 623 0.25 10.03 31.17
CA TYR A 623 -0.16 8.73 30.62
C TYR A 623 1.06 7.89 30.21
N SER A 624 0.89 6.57 30.25
CA SER A 624 1.96 5.60 30.00
C SER A 624 1.37 4.41 29.26
N VAL A 625 1.66 4.33 27.97
CA VAL A 625 1.03 3.43 27.00
C VAL A 625 2.03 2.36 26.59
N GLU A 626 1.70 1.09 26.81
CA GLU A 626 2.50 -0.03 26.33
C GLU A 626 1.97 -0.55 24.99
N TYR A 627 2.84 -0.78 24.01
CA TYR A 627 2.50 -1.30 22.68
C TYR A 627 3.53 -2.34 22.23
N GLU A 628 3.15 -3.23 21.33
CA GLU A 628 4.04 -4.26 20.77
C GLU A 628 4.40 -3.96 19.32
N ILE A 629 5.70 -3.93 19.02
CA ILE A 629 6.21 -3.84 17.64
C ILE A 629 6.60 -5.23 17.17
N VAL A 630 6.10 -5.63 16.00
CA VAL A 630 6.45 -6.90 15.35
C VAL A 630 7.05 -6.66 13.98
N LEU A 631 8.25 -7.21 13.78
CA LEU A 631 8.92 -7.32 12.49
C LEU A 631 8.70 -8.73 11.94
N GLU A 632 7.85 -8.85 10.92
CA GLU A 632 7.63 -10.10 10.16
C GLU A 632 8.58 -10.13 8.98
N VAL A 633 9.42 -11.17 8.86
CA VAL A 633 10.27 -11.42 7.69
C VAL A 633 9.67 -12.57 6.89
N ASP A 634 9.45 -12.35 5.59
CA ASP A 634 9.09 -13.38 4.61
C ASP A 634 10.00 -13.29 3.37
N GLY A 635 10.92 -14.25 3.23
CA GLY A 635 11.87 -14.31 2.12
C GLY A 635 12.85 -13.12 2.07
N ARG A 636 12.50 -12.09 1.29
CA ARG A 636 13.22 -10.80 1.22
C ARG A 636 12.37 -9.60 1.70
N ASN A 637 11.07 -9.81 1.90
CA ASN A 637 10.14 -8.77 2.34
C ASN A 637 10.15 -8.72 3.87
N MET A 638 10.08 -7.51 4.45
CA MET A 638 9.92 -7.33 5.89
C MET A 638 8.79 -6.34 6.15
N LYS A 639 7.81 -6.75 6.96
CA LYS A 639 6.69 -5.92 7.41
C LYS A 639 6.94 -5.52 8.85
N ALA A 640 6.70 -4.26 9.18
CA ALA A 640 6.70 -3.77 10.55
C ALA A 640 5.28 -3.34 10.94
N LYS A 641 4.80 -3.83 12.07
CA LYS A 641 3.45 -3.59 12.58
C LYS A 641 3.52 -3.14 14.03
N LEU A 642 2.58 -2.28 14.43
CA LEU A 642 2.36 -1.85 15.81
C LEU A 642 1.03 -2.41 16.26
N TYR A 643 1.02 -3.04 17.44
CA TYR A 643 -0.13 -3.62 18.09
C TYR A 643 -0.38 -2.97 19.43
N TYR A 644 -1.64 -2.58 19.67
CA TYR A 644 -2.12 -2.10 20.96
C TYR A 644 -3.49 -2.74 21.23
N PRO A 645 -3.73 -3.33 22.43
CA PRO A 645 -2.75 -3.60 23.49
C PRO A 645 -1.69 -4.66 23.09
N PRO A 646 -0.58 -4.80 23.83
CA PRO A 646 0.43 -5.82 23.59
C PRO A 646 -0.12 -7.24 23.71
N GLY A 647 0.45 -8.21 22.97
CA GLY A 647 0.22 -9.63 23.22
C GLY A 647 -1.09 -10.22 22.68
N GLN A 648 -1.82 -9.53 21.80
CA GLN A 648 -2.91 -10.14 21.03
C GLN A 648 -2.43 -11.42 20.31
N ILE A 649 -3.23 -12.49 20.35
CA ILE A 649 -2.83 -13.82 19.87
C ILE A 649 -3.00 -13.92 18.34
N TYR A 650 -1.92 -14.32 17.68
CA TYR A 650 -1.86 -14.49 16.22
C TYR A 650 -2.53 -15.79 15.78
N TYR A 651 -3.84 -15.74 15.55
CA TYR A 651 -4.41 -16.55 14.47
C TYR A 651 -4.12 -15.88 13.14
N LYS A 652 -3.78 -16.67 12.12
CA LYS A 652 -3.54 -16.19 10.76
C LYS A 652 -4.89 -15.98 10.06
N LEU A 653 -5.68 -15.07 10.62
CA LEU A 653 -6.89 -14.52 10.02
C LEU A 653 -6.49 -13.81 8.73
N ASP A 654 -6.56 -14.54 7.63
CA ASP A 654 -6.45 -14.01 6.27
C ASP A 654 -7.79 -13.34 5.93
N CYS A 655 -8.14 -12.29 6.69
CA CYS A 655 -9.40 -11.54 6.60
C CYS A 655 -9.52 -10.88 5.23
N LYS A 656 -10.02 -11.66 4.26
CA LYS A 656 -10.42 -11.20 2.93
C LYS A 656 -11.70 -10.36 2.96
N GLU A 657 -12.32 -10.23 4.13
CA GLU A 657 -13.15 -9.08 4.48
C GLU A 657 -12.33 -7.80 4.44
N LYS A 658 -12.17 -7.27 3.21
CA LYS A 658 -12.15 -5.83 3.02
C LYS A 658 -13.50 -5.30 3.49
N SER A 659 -13.59 -5.01 4.78
CA SER A 659 -14.38 -3.88 5.26
C SER A 659 -14.13 -2.74 4.27
N LYS A 660 -15.16 -2.42 3.48
CA LYS A 660 -15.04 -1.38 2.46
C LYS A 660 -14.93 -0.06 3.20
N MET A 661 -13.69 0.34 3.49
CA MET A 661 -13.35 1.70 3.88
C MET A 661 -14.13 2.63 2.97
N CYS A 662 -14.93 3.53 3.55
CA CYS A 662 -15.75 4.42 2.74
C CYS A 662 -14.85 5.15 1.74
N ASN A 663 -15.20 5.09 0.47
CA ASN A 663 -14.47 5.78 -0.61
C ASN A 663 -14.55 7.32 -0.45
N THR A 664 -15.41 7.81 0.47
CA THR A 664 -15.45 9.19 0.92
C THR A 664 -14.54 9.44 2.13
N LYS A 665 -14.11 10.69 2.31
CA LYS A 665 -13.25 11.11 3.44
C LYS A 665 -13.92 11.02 4.83
N LEU A 666 -15.17 10.56 4.93
CA LEU A 666 -15.92 10.48 6.18
C LEU A 666 -15.80 9.14 6.91
N HIS A 667 -15.09 8.12 6.41
CA HIS A 667 -14.99 6.81 7.08
C HIS A 667 -14.67 6.90 8.59
N GLN A 668 -13.60 7.63 8.95
CA GLN A 668 -13.22 7.86 10.35
C GLN A 668 -14.26 8.67 11.14
N PHE A 669 -14.96 9.60 10.49
CA PHE A 669 -16.04 10.36 11.12
C PHE A 669 -17.25 9.46 11.42
N LEU A 670 -17.64 8.57 10.49
CA LEU A 670 -18.78 7.67 10.66
C LEU A 670 -18.49 6.55 11.65
N GLN A 671 -17.25 6.05 11.71
CA GLN A 671 -16.80 5.11 12.74
C GLN A 671 -17.01 5.69 14.13
N HIS A 672 -16.40 6.84 14.42
CA HIS A 672 -16.42 7.43 15.75
C HIS A 672 -17.70 8.25 16.06
N LEU A 673 -18.64 8.36 15.12
CA LEU A 673 -19.94 9.01 15.34
C LEU A 673 -20.74 8.20 16.38
N PRO A 674 -21.02 8.77 17.58
CA PRO A 674 -21.72 8.05 18.63
C PRO A 674 -23.13 7.67 18.17
N LYS A 675 -23.43 6.37 18.15
CA LYS A 675 -24.66 5.83 17.58
C LYS A 675 -25.32 4.79 18.49
N CYS A 676 -26.64 4.67 18.36
CA CYS A 676 -27.41 3.56 18.89
C CYS A 676 -27.76 2.59 17.74
N GLU A 677 -27.64 1.29 18.00
CA GLU A 677 -28.19 0.24 17.15
C GLU A 677 -29.47 -0.30 17.78
N HIS A 678 -30.52 -0.49 16.99
CA HIS A 678 -31.86 -0.87 17.49
C HIS A 678 -32.44 -2.14 16.87
N HIS A 679 -31.71 -2.69 15.91
CA HIS A 679 -32.13 -3.71 14.98
C HIS A 679 -30.92 -4.52 14.56
N VAL A 680 -30.67 -5.57 15.31
CA VAL A 680 -29.65 -6.58 15.05
C VAL A 680 -30.08 -7.85 15.76
N HIS A 681 -30.03 -8.99 15.08
CA HIS A 681 -30.30 -10.29 15.71
C HIS A 681 -28.99 -10.86 16.22
N LEU A 682 -28.95 -11.30 17.48
CA LEU A 682 -27.71 -11.86 18.04
C LEU A 682 -27.31 -13.13 17.30
N GLU A 683 -28.27 -13.95 16.90
CA GLU A 683 -28.10 -15.12 16.04
C GLU A 683 -27.64 -14.74 14.62
N GLY A 684 -28.02 -13.55 14.14
CA GLY A 684 -27.53 -12.92 12.91
C GLY A 684 -26.07 -12.44 12.96
N CYS A 685 -25.46 -12.46 14.15
CA CYS A 685 -24.06 -12.15 14.37
C CYS A 685 -23.17 -13.42 14.45
N LEU A 686 -23.72 -14.60 14.22
CA LEU A 686 -22.99 -15.86 14.27
C LEU A 686 -22.06 -16.03 13.06
N THR A 687 -20.80 -15.65 13.22
CA THR A 687 -19.77 -15.85 12.18
C THR A 687 -19.60 -17.33 11.84
N PRO A 688 -19.28 -17.67 10.58
CA PRO A 688 -18.81 -19.00 10.20
C PRO A 688 -17.67 -19.54 11.09
N GLU A 689 -16.69 -18.73 11.51
CA GLU A 689 -15.64 -19.14 12.44
C GLU A 689 -16.21 -19.61 13.79
N LEU A 690 -17.08 -18.82 14.42
CA LEU A 690 -17.74 -19.18 15.67
C LEU A 690 -18.68 -20.38 15.47
N MET A 691 -19.40 -20.45 14.35
CA MET A 691 -20.30 -21.56 14.01
C MET A 691 -19.58 -22.90 13.97
N PHE A 692 -18.48 -23.00 13.21
CA PHE A 692 -17.68 -24.22 13.13
C PHE A 692 -17.00 -24.56 14.47
N THR A 693 -16.56 -23.54 15.22
CA THR A 693 -15.97 -23.71 16.56
C THR A 693 -16.96 -24.28 17.57
N LEU A 694 -18.18 -23.75 17.60
CA LEU A 694 -19.26 -24.21 18.46
C LEU A 694 -19.79 -25.60 18.04
N ALA A 695 -19.91 -25.85 16.73
CA ALA A 695 -20.28 -27.16 16.21
C ALA A 695 -19.31 -28.25 16.68
N ALA A 696 -18.00 -28.00 16.55
CA ALA A 696 -16.95 -28.91 17.03
C ALA A 696 -16.95 -29.05 18.56
N ARG A 697 -17.17 -27.95 19.30
CA ARG A 697 -17.24 -27.95 20.79
C ARG A 697 -18.41 -28.77 21.32
N ASN A 698 -19.58 -28.63 20.71
CA ASN A 698 -20.84 -29.23 21.17
C ASN A 698 -21.15 -30.59 20.51
N GLY A 699 -20.32 -31.04 19.57
CA GLY A 699 -20.55 -32.30 18.83
C GLY A 699 -21.73 -32.23 17.86
N VAL A 700 -22.09 -31.04 17.39
CA VAL A 700 -23.19 -30.81 16.44
C VAL A 700 -22.69 -31.06 15.02
N CYS A 701 -23.29 -32.03 14.33
CA CYS A 701 -23.00 -32.27 12.91
C CYS A 701 -23.64 -31.17 12.05
N LEU A 702 -22.81 -30.30 11.47
CA LEU A 702 -23.22 -29.41 10.37
C LEU A 702 -23.68 -30.23 9.14
N PRO A 703 -24.42 -29.62 8.18
CA PRO A 703 -24.91 -30.33 6.99
C PRO A 703 -23.82 -31.06 6.20
N ASN A 704 -24.16 -32.24 5.64
CA ASN A 704 -23.22 -33.04 4.87
C ASN A 704 -22.73 -32.29 3.62
N THR A 705 -21.41 -32.11 3.52
CA THR A 705 -20.71 -31.39 2.45
C THR A 705 -20.88 -32.00 1.05
N GLU A 706 -21.28 -33.28 0.94
CA GLU A 706 -21.68 -33.89 -0.34
C GLU A 706 -22.99 -33.29 -0.91
N GLN A 707 -23.84 -32.76 -0.03
CA GLN A 707 -25.18 -32.22 -0.38
C GLN A 707 -25.27 -30.70 -0.19
N ARG A 708 -24.47 -30.15 0.72
CA ARG A 708 -24.39 -28.72 1.07
C ARG A 708 -22.90 -28.32 1.15
N PRO A 709 -22.18 -28.29 0.02
CA PRO A 709 -20.72 -28.10 -0.02
C PRO A 709 -20.25 -26.76 0.56
N GLU A 710 -21.13 -25.77 0.71
CA GLU A 710 -20.85 -24.51 1.39
C GLU A 710 -20.49 -24.68 2.88
N PHE A 711 -20.89 -25.79 3.53
CA PHE A 711 -20.50 -26.11 4.91
C PHE A 711 -19.16 -26.86 5.01
N THR A 712 -18.29 -26.78 3.99
CA THR A 712 -16.96 -27.41 4.02
C THR A 712 -15.99 -26.67 4.94
N SER A 713 -16.01 -25.35 4.93
CA SER A 713 -15.19 -24.49 5.81
C SER A 713 -15.87 -23.12 6.01
N PRO A 714 -15.38 -22.28 6.95
CA PRO A 714 -15.87 -20.91 7.10
C PRO A 714 -15.84 -20.12 5.78
N GLU A 715 -14.77 -20.25 4.99
CA GLU A 715 -14.59 -19.54 3.73
C GLU A 715 -15.64 -19.93 2.68
N THR A 716 -15.97 -21.22 2.55
CA THR A 716 -17.03 -21.66 1.61
C THR A 716 -18.42 -21.22 2.03
N LEU A 717 -18.62 -20.93 3.31
CA LEU A 717 -19.88 -20.43 3.85
C LEU A 717 -20.03 -18.92 3.63
N TYR A 718 -18.97 -18.14 3.82
CA TYR A 718 -18.93 -16.73 3.39
C TYR A 718 -19.15 -16.57 1.87
N GLU A 719 -18.52 -17.41 1.04
CA GLU A 719 -18.76 -17.41 -0.42
C GLU A 719 -20.23 -17.67 -0.77
N ARG A 720 -20.95 -18.47 0.03
CA ARG A 720 -22.40 -18.67 -0.13
C ARG A 720 -23.22 -17.45 0.30
N TYR A 721 -22.83 -16.75 1.36
CA TYR A 721 -23.56 -15.61 1.94
C TYR A 721 -23.55 -14.36 1.02
N GLU A 722 -22.62 -14.27 0.07
CA GLU A 722 -22.68 -13.25 -0.99
C GLU A 722 -23.83 -13.43 -1.99
N HIS A 723 -24.55 -14.55 -1.96
CA HIS A 723 -25.45 -14.98 -3.03
C HIS A 723 -26.88 -15.31 -2.57
N PHE A 724 -27.40 -14.66 -1.53
CA PHE A 724 -28.81 -14.83 -1.15
C PHE A 724 -29.79 -14.38 -2.25
N THR A 725 -30.94 -15.06 -2.33
CA THR A 725 -31.95 -14.86 -3.37
C THR A 725 -33.28 -14.29 -2.86
N SER A 726 -33.57 -14.44 -1.56
CA SER A 726 -34.71 -13.86 -0.83
C SER A 726 -34.48 -13.93 0.69
N LEU A 727 -35.39 -13.34 1.47
CA LEU A 727 -35.48 -13.51 2.92
C LEU A 727 -35.50 -15.00 3.33
N ASP A 728 -36.38 -15.81 2.74
CA ASP A 728 -36.49 -17.25 3.05
C ASP A 728 -35.21 -18.05 2.70
N ASP A 729 -34.48 -17.68 1.66
CA ASP A 729 -33.20 -18.31 1.29
C ASP A 729 -32.12 -18.04 2.36
N PHE A 730 -32.02 -16.79 2.83
CA PHE A 730 -31.16 -16.43 3.97
C PHE A 730 -31.55 -17.16 5.26
N LEU A 731 -32.84 -17.15 5.61
CA LEU A 731 -33.36 -17.80 6.82
C LEU A 731 -33.02 -19.29 6.87
N SER A 732 -32.90 -19.95 5.72
CA SER A 732 -32.47 -21.36 5.62
C SER A 732 -31.04 -21.62 6.11
N TYR A 733 -30.18 -20.60 6.19
CA TYR A 733 -28.82 -20.67 6.78
C TYR A 733 -28.78 -20.14 8.21
N TYR A 734 -29.60 -19.14 8.53
CA TYR A 734 -29.79 -18.59 9.87
C TYR A 734 -30.19 -19.69 10.88
N PHE A 735 -31.26 -20.44 10.58
CA PHE A 735 -31.74 -21.52 11.45
C PHE A 735 -30.79 -22.74 11.50
N ILE A 736 -29.97 -22.98 10.46
CA ILE A 736 -28.89 -23.98 10.52
C ILE A 736 -27.77 -23.50 11.45
N GLY A 737 -27.38 -22.22 11.36
CA GLY A 737 -26.39 -21.60 12.25
C GLY A 737 -26.79 -21.73 13.71
N MET A 738 -28.02 -21.38 14.06
CA MET A 738 -28.57 -21.53 15.42
C MET A 738 -28.37 -22.94 16.01
N SER A 739 -28.32 -24.00 15.21
CA SER A 739 -28.21 -25.39 15.68
C SER A 739 -26.97 -25.66 16.56
N VAL A 740 -25.90 -24.87 16.40
CA VAL A 740 -24.65 -25.01 17.18
C VAL A 740 -24.77 -24.46 18.60
N LEU A 741 -25.76 -23.60 18.86
CA LEU A 741 -26.04 -22.98 20.15
C LEU A 741 -26.84 -23.97 21.02
N GLN A 742 -26.25 -24.36 22.16
CA GLN A 742 -26.71 -25.45 23.04
C GLN A 742 -26.57 -25.11 24.53
N GLN A 743 -25.49 -24.42 24.92
CA GLN A 743 -25.09 -24.11 26.29
C GLN A 743 -25.05 -22.59 26.52
N GLN A 744 -25.17 -22.15 27.78
CA GLN A 744 -25.17 -20.72 28.15
C GLN A 744 -23.94 -19.96 27.62
N SER A 745 -22.77 -20.60 27.66
CA SER A 745 -21.49 -20.08 27.16
C SER A 745 -21.37 -20.03 25.63
N ASP A 746 -22.36 -20.53 24.89
CA ASP A 746 -22.45 -20.37 23.44
C ASP A 746 -23.14 -19.03 23.12
N PHE A 747 -24.26 -18.76 23.79
CA PHE A 747 -25.01 -17.51 23.71
C PHE A 747 -24.20 -16.31 24.23
N GLU A 748 -23.46 -16.49 25.33
CA GLU A 748 -22.53 -15.46 25.84
C GLU A 748 -21.42 -15.16 24.83
N ALA A 749 -20.80 -16.19 24.23
CA ALA A 749 -19.74 -16.03 23.24
C ALA A 749 -20.23 -15.31 21.98
N LEU A 750 -21.42 -15.68 21.48
CA LEU A 750 -22.08 -15.06 20.35
C LEU A 750 -22.36 -13.56 20.58
N ALA A 751 -22.99 -13.23 21.71
CA ALA A 751 -23.24 -11.84 22.06
C ALA A 751 -21.94 -11.05 22.27
N TRP A 752 -20.92 -11.67 22.87
CA TRP A 752 -19.61 -11.05 23.04
C TRP A 752 -18.90 -10.77 21.70
N GLU A 753 -19.04 -11.65 20.71
CA GLU A 753 -18.49 -11.44 19.36
C GLU A 753 -19.15 -10.24 18.68
N TYR A 754 -20.49 -10.14 18.72
CA TYR A 754 -21.21 -8.94 18.28
C TYR A 754 -20.73 -7.67 19.01
N PHE A 755 -20.70 -7.68 20.36
CA PHE A 755 -20.40 -6.47 21.13
C PHE A 755 -18.97 -5.95 20.93
N GLN A 756 -17.99 -6.81 20.64
CA GLN A 756 -16.64 -6.37 20.24
C GLN A 756 -16.67 -5.60 18.91
N MET A 757 -17.39 -6.10 17.90
CA MET A 757 -17.49 -5.45 16.58
C MET A 757 -18.31 -4.16 16.66
N ALA A 758 -19.46 -4.19 17.33
CA ALA A 758 -20.32 -3.03 17.53
C ALA A 758 -19.60 -1.87 18.26
N HIS A 759 -18.79 -2.19 19.27
CA HIS A 759 -17.98 -1.18 19.97
C HIS A 759 -16.91 -0.56 19.05
N ALA A 760 -16.21 -1.38 18.24
CA ALA A 760 -15.22 -0.90 17.26
C ALA A 760 -15.84 -0.04 16.12
N ASP A 761 -17.12 -0.28 15.82
CA ASP A 761 -17.96 0.51 14.91
C ASP A 761 -18.60 1.76 15.58
N GLY A 762 -18.27 2.04 16.85
CA GLY A 762 -18.70 3.24 17.59
C GLY A 762 -20.11 3.20 18.16
N VAL A 763 -20.69 2.01 18.35
CA VAL A 763 -21.96 1.84 19.09
C VAL A 763 -21.73 2.10 20.58
N HIS A 764 -22.60 2.90 21.19
CA HIS A 764 -22.63 3.10 22.64
C HIS A 764 -23.89 2.55 23.31
N HIS A 765 -24.89 2.17 22.51
CA HIS A 765 -26.04 1.42 22.98
C HIS A 765 -26.57 0.50 21.89
N ALA A 766 -26.79 -0.77 22.23
CA ALA A 766 -27.39 -1.75 21.35
C ALA A 766 -28.71 -2.28 21.95
N GLU A 767 -29.79 -2.24 21.18
CA GLU A 767 -31.00 -3.00 21.44
C GLU A 767 -31.04 -4.17 20.46
N VAL A 768 -30.93 -5.37 21.00
CA VAL A 768 -30.60 -6.58 20.23
C VAL A 768 -31.73 -7.60 20.35
N PHE A 769 -32.07 -8.21 19.22
CA PHE A 769 -33.11 -9.21 19.10
C PHE A 769 -32.58 -10.62 19.40
N PHE A 770 -33.48 -11.49 19.86
CA PHE A 770 -33.27 -12.94 19.88
C PHE A 770 -34.59 -13.70 19.70
N ASP A 771 -34.53 -14.88 19.10
CA ASP A 771 -35.69 -15.68 18.68
C ASP A 771 -35.85 -16.96 19.54
N PRO A 772 -36.35 -16.88 20.80
CA PRO A 772 -36.37 -18.01 21.75
C PRO A 772 -37.14 -19.25 21.26
N GLN A 773 -38.09 -19.08 20.34
CA GLN A 773 -38.88 -20.19 19.78
C GLN A 773 -37.98 -21.24 19.11
N GLU A 774 -36.96 -20.82 18.34
CA GLU A 774 -36.06 -21.72 17.62
C GLU A 774 -35.06 -22.45 18.53
N HIS A 775 -34.74 -21.86 19.69
CA HIS A 775 -33.90 -22.50 20.70
C HIS A 775 -34.69 -23.57 21.48
N ILE A 776 -35.91 -23.22 21.93
CA ILE A 776 -36.78 -24.12 22.70
C ILE A 776 -37.28 -25.29 21.84
N ASN A 777 -37.61 -25.06 20.56
CA ASN A 777 -38.01 -26.12 19.64
C ASN A 777 -36.91 -27.17 19.39
N ARG A 778 -35.63 -26.81 19.61
CA ARG A 778 -34.48 -27.73 19.58
C ARG A 778 -34.14 -28.33 20.95
N GLY A 779 -34.89 -28.00 22.00
CA GLY A 779 -34.70 -28.51 23.36
C GLY A 779 -33.77 -27.69 24.25
N VAL A 780 -33.29 -26.53 23.80
CA VAL A 780 -32.50 -25.61 24.65
C VAL A 780 -33.45 -24.90 25.62
N PRO A 781 -33.21 -24.93 26.95
CA PRO A 781 -34.06 -24.24 27.92
C PRO A 781 -34.05 -22.72 27.70
N PHE A 782 -35.21 -22.07 27.85
CA PHE A 782 -35.36 -20.61 27.74
C PHE A 782 -34.33 -19.84 28.61
N GLU A 783 -34.16 -20.28 29.86
CA GLU A 783 -33.19 -19.70 30.79
C GLU A 783 -31.74 -19.79 30.29
N THR A 784 -31.37 -20.87 29.60
CA THR A 784 -30.02 -21.03 29.03
C THR A 784 -29.71 -19.99 27.96
N VAL A 785 -30.73 -19.61 27.17
CA VAL A 785 -30.64 -18.54 26.17
C VAL A 785 -30.53 -17.18 26.86
N VAL A 786 -31.49 -16.87 27.75
CA VAL A 786 -31.60 -15.55 28.39
C VAL A 786 -30.40 -15.28 29.30
N SER A 787 -30.03 -16.18 30.20
CA SER A 787 -28.86 -15.99 31.08
C SER A 787 -27.52 -15.95 30.32
N GLY A 788 -27.44 -16.52 29.12
CA GLY A 788 -26.24 -16.44 28.28
C GLY A 788 -26.11 -15.07 27.60
N PHE A 789 -27.18 -14.61 26.97
CA PHE A 789 -27.21 -13.28 26.37
C PHE A 789 -27.14 -12.15 27.41
N VAL A 790 -27.75 -12.32 28.60
CA VAL A 790 -27.62 -11.36 29.72
C VAL A 790 -26.17 -11.27 30.19
N ALA A 791 -25.43 -12.37 30.28
CA ALA A 791 -24.01 -12.34 30.60
C ALA A 791 -23.20 -11.54 29.56
N GLY A 792 -23.46 -11.77 28.26
CA GLY A 792 -22.86 -10.98 27.18
C GLY A 792 -23.15 -9.48 27.28
N CYS A 793 -24.41 -9.10 27.56
CA CYS A 793 -24.81 -7.71 27.77
C CYS A 793 -24.12 -7.06 28.98
N GLN A 794 -24.10 -7.75 30.12
CA GLN A 794 -23.42 -7.26 31.33
C GLN A 794 -21.91 -7.10 31.10
N ARG A 795 -21.30 -8.00 30.31
CA ARG A 795 -19.89 -7.94 29.96
C ARG A 795 -19.56 -6.76 29.04
N ALA A 796 -20.41 -6.47 28.05
CA ALA A 796 -20.26 -5.29 27.18
C ALA A 796 -20.40 -3.96 27.95
N GLU A 797 -21.29 -3.91 28.95
CA GLU A 797 -21.42 -2.74 29.82
C GLU A 797 -20.20 -2.59 30.76
N GLN A 798 -19.65 -3.69 31.27
CA GLN A 798 -18.46 -3.70 32.14
C GLN A 798 -17.15 -3.38 31.41
N GLU A 799 -16.91 -3.96 30.23
CA GLU A 799 -15.65 -3.80 29.50
C GLU A 799 -15.61 -2.56 28.59
N TYR A 800 -16.75 -2.12 28.04
CA TYR A 800 -16.82 -1.03 27.06
C TYR A 800 -17.69 0.16 27.47
N GLY A 801 -18.41 0.09 28.60
CA GLY A 801 -19.42 1.09 28.95
C GLY A 801 -20.56 1.16 27.93
N MET A 802 -20.75 0.10 27.13
CA MET A 802 -21.80 0.00 26.12
C MET A 802 -23.02 -0.68 26.73
N THR A 803 -24.02 0.12 27.07
CA THR A 803 -25.31 -0.36 27.60
C THR A 803 -26.03 -1.21 26.56
N ALA A 804 -26.53 -2.40 26.92
CA ALA A 804 -27.27 -3.28 26.01
C ALA A 804 -28.70 -3.58 26.51
N LYS A 805 -29.63 -3.91 25.59
CA LYS A 805 -31.02 -4.28 25.92
C LYS A 805 -31.52 -5.43 25.05
N LEU A 806 -31.81 -6.57 25.67
CA LEU A 806 -32.41 -7.73 25.02
C LEU A 806 -33.88 -7.49 24.72
N ILE A 807 -34.29 -7.79 23.49
CA ILE A 807 -35.66 -7.73 23.00
C ILE A 807 -36.03 -9.11 22.48
N MET A 808 -37.12 -9.67 23.01
CA MET A 808 -37.55 -11.03 22.68
C MET A 808 -38.46 -11.00 21.46
N CYS A 809 -38.05 -11.64 20.37
CA CYS A 809 -38.80 -11.66 19.11
C CYS A 809 -39.71 -12.88 18.97
N PHE A 810 -40.84 -12.67 18.29
CA PHE A 810 -41.77 -13.71 17.89
C PHE A 810 -41.64 -14.03 16.39
N VAL A 811 -41.39 -15.29 16.08
CA VAL A 811 -41.11 -15.77 14.72
C VAL A 811 -42.40 -15.94 13.94
N LYS A 812 -42.69 -15.05 12.97
CA LYS A 812 -43.98 -14.96 12.26
C LYS A 812 -44.40 -16.23 11.50
N HIS A 813 -43.45 -17.04 11.03
CA HIS A 813 -43.78 -18.25 10.26
C HIS A 813 -44.17 -19.44 11.17
N LEU A 814 -43.98 -19.33 12.50
CA LEU A 814 -44.38 -20.34 13.49
C LEU A 814 -45.80 -20.10 14.05
N PRO A 815 -46.45 -21.11 14.65
CA PRO A 815 -47.76 -20.95 15.28
C PRO A 815 -47.77 -19.90 16.40
N ALA A 816 -48.80 -19.05 16.42
CA ALA A 816 -48.98 -18.04 17.49
C ALA A 816 -49.09 -18.63 18.90
N SER A 817 -49.47 -19.91 19.03
CA SER A 817 -49.43 -20.65 20.29
C SER A 817 -48.03 -20.83 20.86
N ASP A 818 -46.99 -20.77 20.02
CA ASP A 818 -45.60 -20.99 20.44
C ASP A 818 -44.95 -19.67 20.86
N ALA A 819 -45.30 -18.57 20.17
CA ALA A 819 -45.07 -17.21 20.64
C ALA A 819 -45.72 -16.95 22.02
N GLN A 820 -46.96 -17.43 22.24
CA GLN A 820 -47.63 -17.33 23.53
C GLN A 820 -46.85 -18.06 24.64
N LYS A 821 -46.39 -19.29 24.41
CA LYS A 821 -45.59 -20.05 25.40
C LYS A 821 -44.32 -19.31 25.84
N VAL A 822 -43.58 -18.71 24.90
CA VAL A 822 -42.33 -17.99 25.25
C VAL A 822 -42.61 -16.66 25.92
N PHE A 823 -43.73 -16.00 25.59
CA PHE A 823 -44.21 -14.84 26.33
C PHE A 823 -44.63 -15.18 27.77
N ASP A 824 -45.36 -16.28 27.96
CA ASP A 824 -45.77 -16.76 29.27
C ASP A 824 -44.54 -17.12 30.12
N LEU A 825 -43.55 -17.84 29.57
CA LEU A 825 -42.27 -18.09 30.25
C LEU A 825 -41.53 -16.81 30.65
N ALA A 826 -41.45 -15.82 29.75
CA ALA A 826 -40.80 -14.53 30.03
C ALA A 826 -41.50 -13.74 31.15
N VAL A 827 -42.82 -13.84 31.24
CA VAL A 827 -43.64 -13.20 32.29
C VAL A 827 -43.61 -13.98 33.61
N GLU A 828 -43.75 -15.30 33.59
CA GLU A 828 -43.75 -16.14 34.80
C GLU A 828 -42.37 -16.21 35.47
N GLY A 829 -41.29 -16.17 34.68
CA GLY A 829 -39.92 -16.01 35.18
C GLY A 829 -39.57 -14.60 35.67
N GLY A 830 -40.44 -13.60 35.43
CA GLY A 830 -40.22 -12.22 35.85
C GLY A 830 -39.07 -11.53 35.10
N HIS A 831 -38.80 -11.93 33.86
CA HIS A 831 -37.66 -11.42 33.08
C HIS A 831 -37.84 -9.95 32.67
N PHE A 832 -39.08 -9.46 32.55
CA PHE A 832 -39.37 -8.05 32.30
C PHE A 832 -39.24 -7.22 33.58
N GLU A 833 -39.75 -7.74 34.70
CA GLU A 833 -39.74 -7.09 36.01
C GLU A 833 -38.31 -7.01 36.61
N SER A 834 -37.43 -7.95 36.28
CA SER A 834 -36.00 -7.95 36.65
C SER A 834 -35.10 -7.15 35.69
N GLY A 835 -35.60 -6.75 34.53
CA GLY A 835 -34.82 -6.07 33.50
C GLY A 835 -33.90 -6.98 32.67
N ALA A 836 -34.07 -8.30 32.74
CA ALA A 836 -33.36 -9.23 31.84
C ALA A 836 -33.83 -9.06 30.38
N ILE A 837 -35.13 -8.89 30.16
CA ILE A 837 -35.74 -8.64 28.84
C ILE A 837 -36.43 -7.27 28.88
N HIS A 838 -36.17 -6.42 27.89
CA HIS A 838 -36.57 -5.01 27.89
C HIS A 838 -37.80 -4.68 27.04
N GLY A 839 -38.24 -5.62 26.20
CA GLY A 839 -39.41 -5.49 25.33
C GLY A 839 -39.59 -6.71 24.43
N ILE A 840 -40.58 -6.61 23.53
CA ILE A 840 -40.92 -7.65 22.54
C ILE A 840 -40.85 -7.12 21.09
N GLY A 841 -40.49 -8.00 20.17
CA GLY A 841 -40.43 -7.79 18.72
C GLY A 841 -41.15 -8.90 17.94
N ALA A 842 -41.21 -8.79 16.61
CA ALA A 842 -41.77 -9.81 15.72
C ALA A 842 -40.99 -9.85 14.40
N SER A 843 -40.33 -10.98 14.15
CA SER A 843 -39.25 -11.20 13.17
C SER A 843 -39.65 -12.25 12.12
N SER A 844 -38.72 -12.58 11.20
CA SER A 844 -38.90 -13.60 10.15
C SER A 844 -39.99 -13.25 9.11
N SER A 845 -40.28 -14.17 8.19
CA SER A 845 -41.00 -13.97 6.92
C SER A 845 -42.25 -13.07 7.07
N GLU A 846 -42.22 -11.89 6.44
CA GLU A 846 -43.27 -10.88 6.62
C GLU A 846 -44.54 -11.22 5.84
N VAL A 847 -44.40 -11.65 4.58
CA VAL A 847 -45.54 -11.82 3.67
C VAL A 847 -46.09 -13.25 3.72
N GLY A 848 -47.34 -13.39 4.16
CA GLY A 848 -48.07 -14.66 4.21
C GLY A 848 -48.76 -14.90 5.55
N PRO A 849 -48.05 -14.77 6.69
CA PRO A 849 -48.66 -14.80 8.01
C PRO A 849 -49.67 -13.64 8.23
N PRO A 850 -50.67 -13.79 9.11
CA PRO A 850 -51.65 -12.72 9.35
C PRO A 850 -50.99 -11.50 10.02
N LYS A 851 -51.26 -10.30 9.47
CA LYS A 851 -50.60 -9.04 9.88
C LYS A 851 -50.77 -8.69 11.37
N ASP A 852 -51.81 -9.20 12.02
CA ASP A 852 -52.10 -9.01 13.45
C ASP A 852 -52.11 -10.33 14.26
N MET A 853 -51.41 -11.38 13.81
CA MET A 853 -51.41 -12.71 14.47
C MET A 853 -50.98 -12.71 15.95
N PHE A 854 -50.12 -11.79 16.38
CA PHE A 854 -49.63 -11.69 17.76
C PHE A 854 -50.38 -10.65 18.62
N LYS A 855 -51.52 -10.15 18.14
CA LYS A 855 -52.27 -9.00 18.71
C LYS A 855 -52.61 -9.16 20.19
N GLU A 856 -53.00 -10.35 20.63
CA GLU A 856 -53.36 -10.61 22.03
C GLU A 856 -52.14 -10.54 22.96
N ILE A 857 -50.99 -11.06 22.50
CA ILE A 857 -49.68 -10.95 23.19
C ILE A 857 -49.27 -9.49 23.30
N TYR A 858 -49.29 -8.74 22.18
CA TYR A 858 -48.89 -7.33 22.17
C TYR A 858 -49.83 -6.42 22.99
N GLN A 859 -51.14 -6.70 23.02
CA GLN A 859 -52.09 -6.01 23.89
C GLN A 859 -51.82 -6.32 25.37
N THR A 860 -51.47 -7.57 25.68
CA THR A 860 -51.07 -7.97 27.05
C THR A 860 -49.77 -7.26 27.47
N ALA A 861 -48.75 -7.26 26.61
CA ALA A 861 -47.52 -6.50 26.80
C ALA A 861 -47.76 -4.99 26.97
N HIS A 862 -48.67 -4.41 26.17
CA HIS A 862 -49.06 -3.01 26.28
C HIS A 862 -49.71 -2.68 27.63
N SER A 863 -50.64 -3.52 28.12
CA SER A 863 -51.25 -3.34 29.44
C SER A 863 -50.29 -3.54 30.62
N LYS A 864 -49.23 -4.35 30.43
CA LYS A 864 -48.10 -4.51 31.36
C LYS A 864 -47.03 -3.40 31.26
N GLY A 865 -47.12 -2.50 30.26
CA GLY A 865 -46.10 -1.48 30.01
C GLY A 865 -44.80 -1.99 29.36
N ILE A 866 -44.72 -3.28 29.03
CA ILE A 866 -43.58 -3.90 28.33
C ILE A 866 -43.42 -3.23 26.96
N ARG A 867 -42.19 -2.85 26.58
CA ARG A 867 -41.93 -2.12 25.34
C ARG A 867 -42.10 -2.99 24.10
N ARG A 868 -42.46 -2.38 22.97
CA ARG A 868 -42.95 -3.11 21.77
C ARG A 868 -42.38 -2.54 20.48
N THR A 869 -41.91 -3.41 19.61
CA THR A 869 -41.49 -3.13 18.23
C THR A 869 -41.97 -4.26 17.30
N ALA A 870 -41.84 -4.10 15.97
CA ALA A 870 -42.14 -5.17 15.00
C ALA A 870 -41.57 -4.84 13.60
N HIS A 871 -41.05 -5.86 12.90
CA HIS A 871 -40.68 -5.81 11.48
C HIS A 871 -41.94 -5.60 10.64
N ALA A 872 -42.04 -4.45 9.97
CA ALA A 872 -43.16 -4.13 9.10
C ALA A 872 -42.74 -3.18 7.97
N GLY A 873 -43.16 -3.48 6.74
CA GLY A 873 -42.79 -2.73 5.55
C GLY A 873 -41.34 -2.96 5.14
N GLU A 874 -40.89 -4.21 5.17
CA GLU A 874 -39.65 -4.67 4.55
C GLU A 874 -39.95 -5.21 3.14
N GLU A 875 -40.65 -6.34 3.07
CA GLU A 875 -41.31 -6.86 1.87
C GLU A 875 -42.76 -6.34 1.78
N GLY A 876 -43.40 -6.18 2.92
CA GLY A 876 -44.82 -5.87 3.07
C GLY A 876 -45.24 -4.51 2.53
N ASP A 877 -46.50 -4.42 2.08
CA ASP A 877 -47.12 -3.15 1.73
C ASP A 877 -47.33 -2.25 2.99
N PRO A 878 -47.55 -0.92 2.84
CA PRO A 878 -47.72 0.00 3.97
C PRO A 878 -48.78 -0.40 5.01
N THR A 879 -49.76 -1.25 4.69
CA THR A 879 -50.77 -1.69 5.68
C THR A 879 -50.22 -2.70 6.69
N TYR A 880 -49.02 -3.28 6.47
CA TYR A 880 -48.27 -3.96 7.54
C TYR A 880 -47.76 -2.97 8.60
N ILE A 881 -47.28 -1.79 8.18
CA ILE A 881 -46.87 -0.72 9.08
C ILE A 881 -48.09 -0.19 9.86
N GLU A 882 -49.23 0.00 9.18
CA GLU A 882 -50.50 0.34 9.85
C GLU A 882 -50.90 -0.72 10.89
N ALA A 883 -50.78 -2.02 10.56
CA ALA A 883 -51.09 -3.11 11.50
C ALA A 883 -50.16 -3.12 12.72
N ALA A 884 -48.87 -2.87 12.57
CA ALA A 884 -47.93 -2.78 13.69
C ALA A 884 -48.23 -1.58 14.62
N LEU A 885 -48.61 -0.44 14.07
CA LEU A 885 -49.03 0.73 14.85
C LEU A 885 -50.40 0.52 15.53
N GLU A 886 -51.38 -0.06 14.81
CA GLU A 886 -52.75 -0.18 15.30
C GLU A 886 -53.02 -1.42 16.15
N ALA A 887 -52.57 -2.61 15.75
CA ALA A 887 -52.83 -3.86 16.45
C ALA A 887 -51.77 -4.17 17.52
N TYR A 888 -50.49 -3.97 17.20
CA TYR A 888 -49.37 -4.29 18.10
C TYR A 888 -49.00 -3.13 19.04
N LYS A 889 -49.45 -1.89 18.74
CA LYS A 889 -49.09 -0.68 19.51
C LYS A 889 -47.57 -0.52 19.64
N SER A 890 -46.84 -0.85 18.57
CA SER A 890 -45.39 -0.71 18.51
C SER A 890 -44.97 0.75 18.67
N GLN A 891 -43.82 0.98 19.31
CA GLN A 891 -43.30 2.31 19.66
C GLN A 891 -42.25 2.81 18.65
N ARG A 892 -41.73 1.89 17.85
CA ARG A 892 -40.95 2.09 16.62
C ARG A 892 -41.38 1.02 15.62
N ILE A 893 -40.93 1.13 14.38
CA ILE A 893 -41.16 0.15 13.32
C ILE A 893 -39.82 -0.35 12.79
N ASP A 894 -39.71 -1.66 12.58
CA ASP A 894 -38.47 -2.25 12.11
C ASP A 894 -38.47 -2.40 10.59
N HIS A 895 -37.35 -2.02 9.96
CA HIS A 895 -37.19 -1.61 8.55
C HIS A 895 -38.03 -0.40 8.14
N GLY A 896 -39.35 -0.56 7.96
CA GLY A 896 -40.26 0.50 7.51
C GLY A 896 -40.00 1.09 6.11
N VAL A 897 -39.07 0.54 5.32
CA VAL A 897 -38.64 1.12 4.02
C VAL A 897 -39.78 1.25 3.00
N ARG A 898 -40.79 0.37 3.06
CA ARG A 898 -41.96 0.41 2.17
C ARG A 898 -42.94 1.56 2.51
N LEU A 899 -42.72 2.32 3.59
CA LEU A 899 -43.47 3.55 3.95
C LEU A 899 -43.52 4.58 2.81
N ILE A 900 -42.50 4.60 1.94
CA ILE A 900 -42.42 5.47 0.76
C ILE A 900 -43.65 5.36 -0.18
N ASP A 901 -44.33 4.22 -0.18
CA ASP A 901 -45.53 3.99 -1.01
C ASP A 901 -46.82 4.62 -0.43
N SER A 902 -46.79 5.18 0.79
CA SER A 902 -47.96 5.82 1.43
C SER A 902 -47.62 7.20 2.03
N PRO A 903 -47.74 8.30 1.25
CA PRO A 903 -47.49 9.66 1.73
C PRO A 903 -48.33 10.07 2.95
N ARG A 904 -49.58 9.57 3.05
CA ARG A 904 -50.45 9.80 4.22
C ARG A 904 -49.87 9.15 5.49
N LEU A 905 -49.37 7.92 5.37
CA LEU A 905 -48.77 7.22 6.50
C LEU A 905 -47.42 7.82 6.87
N MET A 906 -46.65 8.29 5.88
CA MET A 906 -45.41 9.02 6.09
C MET A 906 -45.62 10.32 6.88
N GLU A 907 -46.62 11.13 6.51
CA GLU A 907 -47.01 12.34 7.27
C GLU A 907 -47.41 12.01 8.71
N GLN A 908 -48.11 10.89 8.91
CA GLN A 908 -48.46 10.38 10.24
C GLN A 908 -47.23 9.93 11.05
N VAL A 909 -46.35 9.11 10.47
CA VAL A 909 -45.12 8.60 11.10
C VAL A 909 -44.18 9.73 11.51
N ALA A 910 -43.98 10.72 10.63
CA ALA A 910 -43.15 11.90 10.92
C ALA A 910 -43.75 12.77 12.04
N ARG A 911 -45.05 13.09 11.95
CA ARG A 911 -45.76 13.91 12.95
C ARG A 911 -45.82 13.25 14.33
N ASP A 912 -46.04 11.94 14.38
CA ASP A 912 -46.14 11.17 15.62
C ASP A 912 -44.76 10.69 16.13
N GLU A 913 -43.68 11.16 15.49
CA GLU A 913 -42.26 10.93 15.80
C GLU A 913 -41.83 9.45 15.90
N ILE A 914 -42.52 8.55 15.18
CA ILE A 914 -42.22 7.11 15.21
C ILE A 914 -40.87 6.84 14.51
N LEU A 915 -39.94 6.22 15.22
CA LEU A 915 -38.64 5.80 14.67
C LEU A 915 -38.83 4.62 13.69
N LEU A 916 -38.12 4.66 12.56
CA LEU A 916 -37.87 3.50 11.71
C LEU A 916 -36.44 2.95 11.94
N THR A 917 -36.28 1.63 12.07
CA THR A 917 -34.94 1.01 12.18
C THR A 917 -34.53 0.43 10.81
N VAL A 918 -33.88 1.26 9.98
CA VAL A 918 -33.55 0.92 8.58
C VAL A 918 -32.28 0.06 8.51
N CYS A 919 -32.24 -0.93 7.63
CA CYS A 919 -31.15 -1.90 7.48
C CYS A 919 -30.63 -1.95 6.02
N PRO A 920 -29.86 -0.94 5.56
CA PRO A 920 -29.59 -0.72 4.14
C PRO A 920 -28.95 -1.89 3.40
N VAL A 921 -27.96 -2.58 3.99
CA VAL A 921 -27.25 -3.70 3.35
C VAL A 921 -28.11 -4.96 3.32
N SER A 922 -28.85 -5.25 4.41
CA SER A 922 -29.87 -6.31 4.47
C SER A 922 -30.86 -6.18 3.32
N ASN A 923 -31.49 -4.99 3.16
CA ASN A 923 -32.49 -4.78 2.11
C ASN A 923 -31.93 -4.98 0.67
N VAL A 924 -30.61 -4.87 0.46
CA VAL A 924 -29.95 -5.19 -0.83
C VAL A 924 -29.61 -6.69 -0.94
N LYS A 925 -29.10 -7.32 0.12
CA LYS A 925 -28.74 -8.74 0.15
C LYS A 925 -29.99 -9.63 -0.01
N LEU A 926 -31.09 -9.27 0.65
CA LEU A 926 -32.38 -9.96 0.62
C LEU A 926 -33.29 -9.58 -0.57
N ARG A 927 -32.82 -8.69 -1.46
CA ARG A 927 -33.49 -8.26 -2.71
C ARG A 927 -34.74 -7.39 -2.56
N GLY A 928 -34.99 -6.84 -1.37
CA GLY A 928 -36.02 -5.81 -1.14
C GLY A 928 -35.77 -4.52 -1.94
N VAL A 929 -34.51 -4.19 -2.23
CA VAL A 929 -34.08 -3.16 -3.19
C VAL A 929 -32.85 -3.60 -4.00
N ASP A 930 -32.71 -3.11 -5.23
CA ASP A 930 -31.55 -3.48 -6.09
C ASP A 930 -30.20 -2.98 -5.54
N HIS A 931 -30.19 -1.76 -4.99
CA HIS A 931 -28.99 -0.99 -4.63
C HIS A 931 -29.25 -0.09 -3.41
N ILE A 932 -28.21 0.25 -2.64
CA ILE A 932 -28.31 1.15 -1.48
C ILE A 932 -28.95 2.50 -1.84
N SER A 933 -28.67 3.03 -3.04
CA SER A 933 -29.26 4.27 -3.57
C SER A 933 -30.77 4.20 -3.89
N LYS A 934 -31.42 3.06 -3.61
CA LYS A 934 -32.89 2.87 -3.67
C LYS A 934 -33.55 2.82 -2.28
N VAL A 935 -32.77 2.70 -1.20
CA VAL A 935 -33.28 2.82 0.17
C VAL A 935 -33.79 4.26 0.37
N PRO A 936 -34.97 4.52 0.97
CA PRO A 936 -35.61 5.84 1.00
C PRO A 936 -34.96 6.89 1.92
N ILE A 937 -33.66 6.77 2.25
CA ILE A 937 -32.89 7.63 3.18
C ILE A 937 -33.17 9.12 2.95
N ARG A 938 -32.98 9.60 1.71
CA ARG A 938 -33.17 11.00 1.34
C ARG A 938 -34.63 11.44 1.51
N ALA A 939 -35.59 10.62 1.09
CA ALA A 939 -37.02 10.93 1.22
C ALA A 939 -37.48 10.97 2.68
N PHE A 940 -36.93 10.12 3.56
CA PHE A 940 -37.22 10.13 4.99
C PHE A 940 -36.65 11.39 5.68
N LEU A 941 -35.42 11.81 5.34
CA LEU A 941 -34.86 13.09 5.80
C LEU A 941 -35.72 14.27 5.34
N ASP A 942 -36.04 14.34 4.05
CA ASP A 942 -36.80 15.44 3.45
C ASP A 942 -38.24 15.54 4.00
N ALA A 943 -38.82 14.41 4.44
CA ALA A 943 -40.16 14.33 5.05
C ALA A 943 -40.17 14.48 6.59
N GLY A 944 -39.01 14.57 7.24
CA GLY A 944 -38.90 14.64 8.70
C GLY A 944 -39.22 13.32 9.43
N VAL A 945 -39.15 12.18 8.74
CA VAL A 945 -39.28 10.85 9.34
C VAL A 945 -38.04 10.56 10.18
N LYS A 946 -38.21 10.16 11.44
CA LYS A 946 -37.10 9.76 12.31
C LYS A 946 -36.67 8.34 11.98
N PHE A 947 -35.38 8.11 11.74
CA PHE A 947 -34.85 6.77 11.52
C PHE A 947 -33.44 6.59 12.07
N SER A 948 -33.10 5.34 12.41
CA SER A 948 -31.72 4.88 12.62
C SER A 948 -31.25 4.04 11.42
N ILE A 949 -29.93 3.88 11.30
CA ILE A 949 -29.31 2.90 10.40
C ILE A 949 -28.71 1.80 11.28
N ASN A 950 -28.89 0.54 10.90
CA ASN A 950 -28.60 -0.66 11.69
C ASN A 950 -28.06 -1.77 10.77
N SER A 951 -27.52 -2.86 11.34
CA SER A 951 -26.82 -3.92 10.59
C SER A 951 -27.57 -5.24 10.41
N ASP A 952 -28.64 -5.50 11.18
CA ASP A 952 -29.56 -6.63 11.01
C ASP A 952 -28.93 -8.01 11.30
N ASP A 953 -28.46 -8.74 10.27
CA ASP A 953 -27.70 -9.99 10.40
C ASP A 953 -26.27 -9.80 9.87
N PRO A 954 -25.39 -9.06 10.58
CA PRO A 954 -24.13 -8.55 10.03
C PRO A 954 -23.16 -9.63 9.56
N ALA A 955 -23.15 -10.81 10.21
CA ALA A 955 -22.30 -11.94 9.84
C ALA A 955 -22.78 -12.66 8.57
N TYR A 956 -24.08 -12.57 8.26
CA TYR A 956 -24.67 -13.10 7.03
C TYR A 956 -24.62 -12.08 5.90
N PHE A 957 -24.74 -10.78 6.21
CA PHE A 957 -24.74 -9.72 5.21
C PHE A 957 -23.36 -9.13 4.88
N GLY A 958 -22.29 -9.61 5.53
CA GLY A 958 -20.90 -9.22 5.23
C GLY A 958 -20.60 -7.77 5.60
N GLY A 959 -21.12 -7.31 6.74
CA GLY A 959 -20.84 -5.96 7.23
C GLY A 959 -21.71 -5.49 8.39
N PHE A 960 -21.04 -5.12 9.48
CA PHE A 960 -21.61 -4.50 10.67
C PHE A 960 -22.10 -3.05 10.42
N ILE A 961 -22.51 -2.35 11.48
CA ILE A 961 -23.21 -1.07 11.39
C ILE A 961 -22.38 0.03 10.69
N LEU A 962 -21.06 0.06 10.84
CA LEU A 962 -20.21 0.99 10.10
C LEU A 962 -20.23 0.71 8.59
N HIS A 963 -20.32 -0.55 8.16
CA HIS A 963 -20.46 -0.84 6.73
C HIS A 963 -21.78 -0.30 6.17
N ASN A 964 -22.86 -0.37 6.96
CA ASN A 964 -24.16 0.22 6.60
C ASN A 964 -24.08 1.76 6.54
N TYR A 965 -23.44 2.42 7.52
CA TYR A 965 -23.22 3.89 7.50
C TYR A 965 -22.36 4.32 6.30
N CYS A 966 -21.25 3.62 6.04
CA CYS A 966 -20.36 3.91 4.91
C CYS A 966 -21.05 3.72 3.56
N SER A 967 -21.85 2.65 3.41
CA SER A 967 -22.63 2.38 2.19
C SER A 967 -23.69 3.44 1.92
N VAL A 968 -24.35 3.95 2.97
CA VAL A 968 -25.28 5.09 2.84
C VAL A 968 -24.54 6.37 2.44
N GLN A 969 -23.35 6.64 2.98
CA GLN A 969 -22.58 7.81 2.55
C GLN A 969 -22.16 7.73 1.09
N GLU A 970 -21.69 6.57 0.62
CA GLU A 970 -21.32 6.38 -0.79
C GLU A 970 -22.51 6.52 -1.75
N ALA A 971 -23.72 6.17 -1.30
CA ALA A 971 -24.93 6.21 -2.11
C ALA A 971 -25.64 7.57 -2.15
N PHE A 972 -25.50 8.39 -1.10
CA PHE A 972 -26.31 9.61 -0.90
C PHE A 972 -25.51 10.90 -0.61
N ASP A 973 -24.19 10.80 -0.41
CA ASP A 973 -23.26 11.88 -0.03
C ASP A 973 -23.84 12.85 1.03
N LEU A 974 -24.27 12.28 2.17
CA LEU A 974 -24.90 13.04 3.25
C LEU A 974 -23.91 13.99 3.92
N SER A 975 -24.43 15.11 4.38
CA SER A 975 -23.70 16.12 5.14
C SER A 975 -23.57 15.78 6.63
N ILE A 976 -22.67 16.48 7.32
CA ILE A 976 -22.38 16.27 8.75
C ILE A 976 -23.63 16.50 9.64
N GLU A 977 -24.47 17.50 9.33
CA GLU A 977 -25.71 17.76 10.10
C GLU A 977 -26.82 16.74 9.77
N GLU A 978 -26.81 16.11 8.59
CA GLU A 978 -27.73 15.00 8.27
C GLU A 978 -27.32 13.73 9.02
N TRP A 979 -26.00 13.43 9.10
CA TRP A 979 -25.48 12.36 9.95
C TRP A 979 -25.74 12.58 11.43
N ARG A 980 -25.59 13.83 11.90
CA ARG A 980 -26.01 14.24 13.24
C ARG A 980 -27.49 13.96 13.46
N THR A 981 -28.36 14.35 12.53
CA THR A 981 -29.81 14.11 12.62
C THR A 981 -30.12 12.61 12.73
N ILE A 982 -29.42 11.75 11.99
CA ILE A 982 -29.57 10.28 12.08
C ILE A 982 -29.07 9.75 13.44
N ALA A 983 -27.93 10.23 13.94
CA ALA A 983 -27.40 9.83 15.25
C ALA A 983 -28.32 10.29 16.40
N GLU A 984 -28.76 11.56 16.40
CA GLU A 984 -29.71 12.12 17.36
C GLU A 984 -31.06 11.37 17.31
N ASN A 985 -31.57 11.03 16.12
CA ASN A 985 -32.76 10.18 15.97
C ASN A 985 -32.59 8.81 16.64
N SER A 986 -31.44 8.14 16.45
CA SER A 986 -31.15 6.86 17.11
C SER A 986 -31.16 7.01 18.64
N ILE A 987 -30.53 8.05 19.18
CA ILE A 987 -30.47 8.28 20.63
C ILE A 987 -31.86 8.64 21.18
N HIS A 988 -32.62 9.51 20.51
CA HIS A 988 -33.97 9.86 20.92
C HIS A 988 -34.94 8.67 20.86
N GLY A 989 -34.85 7.82 19.82
CA GLY A 989 -35.67 6.62 19.66
C GLY A 989 -35.29 5.45 20.58
N SER A 990 -34.10 5.49 21.20
CA SER A 990 -33.60 4.41 22.04
C SER A 990 -34.42 4.12 23.30
N TRP A 991 -34.26 2.93 23.86
CA TRP A 991 -34.93 2.47 25.08
C TRP A 991 -34.10 2.61 26.37
N VAL A 992 -32.98 3.36 26.35
CA VAL A 992 -32.30 3.83 27.57
C VAL A 992 -33.11 4.92 28.29
N ASP A 993 -32.72 5.23 29.53
CA ASP A 993 -33.26 6.32 30.33
C ASP A 993 -32.87 7.72 29.81
N HIS A 994 -33.34 8.77 30.48
CA HIS A 994 -33.11 10.15 30.05
C HIS A 994 -31.66 10.61 30.26
N GLU A 995 -30.97 10.13 31.30
CA GLU A 995 -29.62 10.56 31.65
C GLU A 995 -28.61 10.01 30.62
N ARG A 996 -28.72 8.71 30.29
CA ARG A 996 -27.95 8.10 29.20
C ARG A 996 -28.28 8.73 27.84
N LYS A 997 -29.52 9.15 27.56
CA LYS A 997 -29.82 9.93 26.33
C LYS A 997 -29.09 11.26 26.30
N LEU A 998 -29.06 12.01 27.40
CA LEU A 998 -28.33 13.28 27.47
C LEU A 998 -26.81 13.06 27.31
N GLU A 999 -26.25 12.01 27.91
CA GLU A 999 -24.84 11.62 27.74
C GLU A 999 -24.51 11.33 26.26
N LEU A 1000 -25.32 10.49 25.58
CA LEU A 1000 -25.06 10.12 24.19
C LEU A 1000 -25.29 11.29 23.21
N LEU A 1001 -26.31 12.13 23.43
CA LEU A 1001 -26.50 13.35 22.66
C LEU A 1001 -25.30 14.29 22.82
N GLN A 1002 -24.81 14.49 24.05
CA GLN A 1002 -23.61 15.29 24.32
C GLN A 1002 -22.38 14.72 23.58
N LYS A 1003 -22.20 13.39 23.52
CA LYS A 1003 -21.11 12.77 22.75
C LYS A 1003 -21.24 13.02 21.25
N VAL A 1004 -22.43 12.93 20.67
CA VAL A 1004 -22.65 13.33 19.25
C VAL A 1004 -22.26 14.79 19.06
N ASP A 1005 -22.75 15.67 19.93
CA ASP A 1005 -22.54 17.11 19.88
C ASP A 1005 -21.04 17.47 20.00
N ASP A 1006 -20.28 16.73 20.83
CA ASP A 1006 -18.82 16.84 20.94
C ASP A 1006 -18.06 16.24 19.75
N HIS A 1007 -18.50 15.12 19.18
CA HIS A 1007 -17.89 14.55 17.96
C HIS A 1007 -18.13 15.43 16.73
N ILE A 1008 -19.31 16.03 16.60
CA ILE A 1008 -19.62 17.02 15.56
C ILE A 1008 -18.74 18.28 15.75
N ARG A 1009 -18.59 18.77 16.99
CA ARG A 1009 -17.64 19.85 17.32
C ARG A 1009 -16.20 19.47 16.97
N ALA A 1010 -15.75 18.27 17.34
CA ALA A 1010 -14.41 17.78 17.06
C ALA A 1010 -14.16 17.64 15.57
N HIS A 1011 -15.10 17.08 14.79
CA HIS A 1011 -15.00 17.01 13.34
C HIS A 1011 -14.95 18.41 12.71
N HIS A 1012 -15.79 19.35 13.14
CA HIS A 1012 -15.71 20.73 12.63
C HIS A 1012 -14.44 21.47 13.09
N ALA A 1013 -13.89 21.16 14.26
CA ALA A 1013 -12.60 21.67 14.70
C ALA A 1013 -11.46 21.09 13.86
N THR A 1014 -11.39 19.77 13.69
CA THR A 1014 -10.39 19.06 12.89
C THR A 1014 -10.48 19.41 11.40
N THR A 1015 -11.68 19.53 10.82
CA THR A 1015 -11.86 20.00 9.43
C THR A 1015 -11.52 21.49 9.29
N ARG A 1016 -11.80 22.33 10.31
CA ARG A 1016 -11.26 23.70 10.35
C ARG A 1016 -9.75 23.73 10.53
N ILE A 1017 -9.14 22.78 11.23
CA ILE A 1017 -7.68 22.64 11.41
C ILE A 1017 -7.03 22.02 10.16
N ALA A 1018 -7.75 21.24 9.36
CA ALA A 1018 -7.31 20.79 8.04
C ALA A 1018 -7.30 21.97 7.05
N LEU A 1019 -8.39 22.76 7.00
CA LEU A 1019 -8.46 24.00 6.24
C LEU A 1019 -7.45 25.05 6.76
N ASN A 1020 -7.23 25.09 8.08
CA ASN A 1020 -6.20 25.89 8.77
C ASN A 1020 -4.89 25.11 9.02
N SER A 1021 -4.55 24.14 8.16
CA SER A 1021 -3.18 23.59 7.99
C SER A 1021 -2.78 23.57 6.52
N ILE A 1022 -3.77 23.52 5.62
CA ILE A 1022 -3.72 24.21 4.33
C ILE A 1022 -3.51 25.74 4.52
N ARG A 1023 -3.84 26.30 5.70
CA ARG A 1023 -3.36 27.60 6.22
C ARG A 1023 -3.04 27.53 7.75
N HIS A 1024 -1.85 27.02 8.11
CA HIS A 1024 -1.36 26.65 9.47
C HIS A 1024 -1.75 27.53 10.70
N PRO A 1025 -1.72 26.96 11.94
CA PRO A 1025 -2.82 27.10 12.92
C PRO A 1025 -2.49 28.02 14.12
N HIS A 1026 -3.10 27.72 15.29
CA HIS A 1026 -3.12 28.44 16.59
C HIS A 1026 -4.16 29.58 16.70
N GLN A 1027 -5.01 29.66 17.74
CA GLN A 1027 -5.37 28.66 18.77
C GLN A 1027 -6.74 28.97 19.43
N LEU A 1028 -7.07 28.23 20.49
CA LEU A 1028 -8.38 28.15 21.18
C LEU A 1028 -8.74 29.37 22.05
N PRO A 1029 -10.03 29.56 22.42
CA PRO A 1029 -10.53 30.66 23.26
C PRO A 1029 -10.88 30.26 24.71
N VAL A 1030 -10.68 31.15 25.69
CA VAL A 1030 -11.19 30.99 27.07
C VAL A 1030 -11.82 32.28 27.62
N HIS A 1031 -13.13 32.20 27.89
CA HIS A 1031 -13.98 32.97 28.82
C HIS A 1031 -14.06 34.52 28.85
N LYS A 1032 -15.24 35.02 28.45
CA LYS A 1032 -16.20 35.92 29.16
C LYS A 1032 -15.62 36.85 30.26
N THR A 1033 -15.97 38.15 30.30
CA THR A 1033 -17.35 38.67 30.52
C THR A 1033 -17.50 40.16 30.10
N LEU A 1034 -18.74 40.68 30.08
CA LEU A 1034 -19.19 42.09 29.93
C LEU A 1034 -19.40 42.70 28.52
N LEU A 1035 -20.59 42.40 27.97
CA LEU A 1035 -21.67 43.37 27.68
C LEU A 1035 -21.43 44.65 26.83
N ALA A 1036 -22.16 44.64 25.70
CA ALA A 1036 -23.08 45.70 25.22
C ALA A 1036 -22.63 46.71 24.12
N LYS A 1037 -23.66 47.16 23.37
CA LYS A 1037 -23.70 48.13 22.24
C LYS A 1037 -23.09 47.59 20.93
N MET A 1038 -23.88 47.22 19.92
CA MET A 1038 -24.84 47.97 19.07
C MET A 1038 -24.19 48.73 17.90
N SER A 1039 -24.68 48.38 16.71
CA SER A 1039 -24.75 49.16 15.45
C SER A 1039 -23.48 49.61 14.70
N ALA A 1040 -23.44 49.16 13.44
CA ALA A 1040 -23.10 49.91 12.21
C ALA A 1040 -21.64 50.01 11.70
N SER A 1041 -21.59 49.99 10.35
CA SER A 1041 -20.65 50.68 9.44
C SER A 1041 -19.51 49.90 8.76
N THR A 1042 -19.48 50.08 7.43
CA THR A 1042 -18.31 50.10 6.52
C THR A 1042 -17.40 48.87 6.40
N THR A 1043 -17.42 48.25 5.22
CA THR A 1043 -16.34 47.40 4.70
C THR A 1043 -15.05 48.20 4.51
N SER A 1044 -14.01 47.87 5.26
CA SER A 1044 -12.65 48.35 5.00
C SER A 1044 -11.93 47.38 4.08
N ALA A 1045 -11.14 47.91 3.13
CA ALA A 1045 -10.23 47.08 2.34
C ALA A 1045 -9.07 46.58 3.22
N ILE A 1046 -8.54 45.40 2.92
CA ILE A 1046 -7.37 44.86 3.62
C ILE A 1046 -6.13 45.68 3.18
N PRO A 1047 -5.28 46.15 4.12
CA PRO A 1047 -4.09 46.92 3.77
C PRO A 1047 -2.98 46.01 3.23
N ASP A 1048 -2.45 46.39 2.05
CA ASP A 1048 -1.29 45.82 1.36
C ASP A 1048 -0.22 45.26 2.32
N ARG A 1049 0.07 43.96 2.25
CA ARG A 1049 1.05 43.30 3.12
C ARG A 1049 2.44 43.26 2.49
N TYR A 1050 3.48 43.52 3.28
CA TYR A 1050 4.89 43.47 2.87
C TYR A 1050 5.73 42.69 3.88
N LYS A 1051 6.79 42.02 3.43
CA LYS A 1051 7.80 41.37 4.28
C LYS A 1051 9.15 42.04 4.06
N LEU A 1052 9.70 42.62 5.13
CA LEU A 1052 11.04 43.19 5.20
C LEU A 1052 12.00 42.10 5.72
N ILE A 1053 13.11 41.90 5.03
CA ILE A 1053 14.19 40.99 5.42
C ILE A 1053 15.49 41.78 5.44
N PHE A 1054 16.34 41.59 6.44
CA PHE A 1054 17.66 42.22 6.54
C PHE A 1054 18.66 41.34 7.29
N PHE A 1055 19.95 41.65 7.17
CA PHE A 1055 21.05 40.93 7.80
C PHE A 1055 21.85 41.90 8.66
N VAL A 1056 22.04 41.59 9.94
CA VAL A 1056 22.65 42.48 10.93
C VAL A 1056 23.61 41.72 11.87
N PRO A 1057 24.80 42.25 12.19
CA PRO A 1057 25.71 41.66 13.17
C PRO A 1057 25.06 41.41 14.53
N HIS A 1058 25.42 40.31 15.19
CA HIS A 1058 24.79 39.86 16.45
C HIS A 1058 24.62 40.96 17.51
N ASP A 1059 25.65 41.79 17.75
CA ASP A 1059 25.62 42.86 18.75
C ASP A 1059 24.64 44.02 18.44
N HIS A 1060 24.17 44.11 17.19
CA HIS A 1060 23.27 45.18 16.71
C HIS A 1060 21.86 44.69 16.37
N VAL A 1061 21.56 43.40 16.62
CA VAL A 1061 20.26 42.76 16.33
C VAL A 1061 19.09 43.49 17.01
N GLU A 1062 19.15 43.66 18.33
CA GLU A 1062 18.05 44.26 19.08
C GLU A 1062 17.87 45.77 18.81
N PRO A 1063 18.93 46.61 18.74
CA PRO A 1063 18.80 48.01 18.31
C PRO A 1063 18.07 48.18 16.96
N CYS A 1064 18.41 47.36 15.95
CA CYS A 1064 17.74 47.38 14.65
C CYS A 1064 16.28 46.92 14.73
N LYS A 1065 16.00 45.86 15.50
CA LYS A 1065 14.63 45.37 15.76
C LYS A 1065 13.78 46.41 16.47
N GLU A 1066 14.28 47.03 17.54
CA GLU A 1066 13.56 48.08 18.27
C GLU A 1066 13.24 49.29 17.37
N ALA A 1067 14.20 49.74 16.56
CA ALA A 1067 14.01 50.81 15.59
C ALA A 1067 12.90 50.47 14.58
N ILE A 1068 12.93 49.27 13.99
CA ILE A 1068 11.90 48.78 13.07
C ILE A 1068 10.53 48.71 13.76
N PHE A 1069 10.44 48.05 14.91
CA PHE A 1069 9.17 47.83 15.60
C PHE A 1069 8.53 49.14 16.09
N SER A 1070 9.33 50.18 16.38
CA SER A 1070 8.80 51.50 16.73
C SER A 1070 7.94 52.13 15.62
N THR A 1071 8.07 51.68 14.37
CA THR A 1071 7.27 52.14 13.22
C THR A 1071 5.92 51.41 13.05
N GLY A 1072 5.63 50.41 13.90
CA GLY A 1072 4.45 49.54 13.78
C GLY A 1072 4.69 48.26 12.97
N ALA A 1073 5.84 48.10 12.32
CA ALA A 1073 6.27 46.83 11.76
C ALA A 1073 6.39 45.74 12.85
N GLY A 1074 6.23 44.47 12.48
CA GLY A 1074 6.13 43.36 13.43
C GLY A 1074 4.84 43.35 14.26
N SER A 1075 3.83 44.15 13.87
CA SER A 1075 2.50 44.15 14.49
C SER A 1075 1.48 43.47 13.58
N PHE A 1076 0.66 42.58 14.15
CA PHE A 1076 -0.34 41.81 13.39
C PHE A 1076 -1.74 42.45 13.43
N PRO A 1077 -2.63 42.16 12.46
CA PRO A 1077 -3.97 42.75 12.42
C PRO A 1077 -4.75 42.42 13.70
N GLY A 1078 -5.40 43.44 14.28
CA GLY A 1078 -6.08 43.31 15.57
C GLY A 1078 -5.18 43.49 16.81
N GLY A 1079 -3.89 43.80 16.64
CA GLY A 1079 -3.03 44.37 17.69
C GLY A 1079 -2.62 43.44 18.83
N LYS A 1080 -3.02 42.16 18.83
CA LYS A 1080 -2.73 41.19 19.89
C LYS A 1080 -1.24 40.82 20.01
N TYR A 1081 -0.48 40.98 18.92
CA TYR A 1081 0.96 40.72 18.87
C TYR A 1081 1.67 41.89 18.20
N THR A 1082 2.77 42.32 18.81
CA THR A 1082 3.69 43.39 18.37
C THR A 1082 5.13 42.94 18.61
N LYS A 1083 6.12 43.63 18.03
CA LYS A 1083 7.55 43.21 18.05
C LYS A 1083 7.80 41.80 17.48
N VAL A 1084 6.98 41.32 16.54
CA VAL A 1084 7.11 39.98 15.95
C VAL A 1084 8.12 39.99 14.79
N CYS A 1085 9.12 39.13 14.88
CA CYS A 1085 10.03 38.78 13.79
C CYS A 1085 10.39 37.27 13.83
N PHE A 1086 10.83 36.73 12.71
CA PHE A 1086 11.61 35.49 12.66
C PHE A 1086 13.10 35.84 12.52
N GLN A 1087 14.00 35.01 13.06
CA GLN A 1087 15.44 35.28 12.99
C GLN A 1087 16.27 33.99 12.84
N THR A 1088 17.39 34.05 12.12
CA THR A 1088 18.29 32.90 11.85
C THR A 1088 19.75 33.37 11.77
N PRO A 1089 20.69 32.76 12.51
CA PRO A 1089 22.11 33.11 12.44
C PRO A 1089 22.77 32.61 11.15
N GLY A 1090 23.84 33.29 10.75
CA GLY A 1090 24.71 32.96 9.62
C GLY A 1090 26.00 33.78 9.66
N THR A 1091 26.77 33.75 8.56
CA THR A 1091 28.03 34.48 8.46
C THR A 1091 28.03 35.37 7.22
N GLY A 1092 28.10 36.68 7.41
CA GLY A 1092 28.35 37.66 6.36
C GLY A 1092 29.84 37.74 6.01
N GLN A 1093 30.16 38.20 4.80
CA GLN A 1093 31.53 38.36 4.30
C GLN A 1093 31.63 39.62 3.45
N PHE A 1094 32.58 40.51 3.74
CA PHE A 1094 32.79 41.75 2.99
C PHE A 1094 34.24 42.25 3.04
N LEU A 1095 34.60 43.15 2.13
CA LEU A 1095 35.92 43.77 2.00
C LEU A 1095 35.73 45.28 1.80
N PRO A 1096 35.93 46.12 2.83
CA PRO A 1096 35.74 47.57 2.71
C PRO A 1096 36.82 48.17 1.80
N GLY A 1097 36.41 48.94 0.79
CA GLY A 1097 37.31 49.65 -0.13
C GLY A 1097 37.69 51.05 0.36
N ASP A 1098 38.61 51.71 -0.36
CA ASP A 1098 39.26 52.98 0.03
C ASP A 1098 38.31 54.17 0.32
N GLY A 1099 37.03 54.08 -0.05
CA GLY A 1099 36.01 55.09 0.19
C GLY A 1099 35.03 54.80 1.34
N ALA A 1100 35.16 53.65 2.01
CA ALA A 1100 34.29 53.24 3.12
C ALA A 1100 34.80 53.76 4.48
N MET A 1101 33.88 54.00 5.41
CA MET A 1101 34.15 54.27 6.82
C MET A 1101 33.50 53.17 7.69
N PRO A 1102 33.98 51.91 7.56
CA PRO A 1102 33.32 50.76 8.19
C PRO A 1102 33.26 50.89 9.72
N ASN A 1103 32.07 50.80 10.28
CA ASN A 1103 31.85 50.70 11.73
C ASN A 1103 32.30 49.34 12.30
N ILE A 1104 32.43 48.33 11.44
CA ILE A 1104 32.88 46.97 11.75
C ILE A 1104 33.86 46.54 10.64
N GLY A 1105 35.07 46.16 11.03
CA GLY A 1105 36.15 45.77 10.12
C GLY A 1105 37.06 46.92 9.66
N ALA A 1106 38.02 46.63 8.78
CA ALA A 1106 39.01 47.59 8.30
C ALA A 1106 39.12 47.68 6.76
N VAL A 1107 39.42 48.88 6.25
CA VAL A 1107 39.65 49.11 4.82
C VAL A 1107 40.82 48.26 4.31
N GLY A 1108 40.59 47.53 3.22
CA GLY A 1108 41.54 46.59 2.62
C GLY A 1108 41.63 45.21 3.30
N VAL A 1109 40.82 44.94 4.33
CA VAL A 1109 40.79 43.65 5.05
C VAL A 1109 39.51 42.88 4.71
N LEU A 1110 39.63 41.56 4.48
CA LEU A 1110 38.49 40.68 4.20
C LEU A 1110 37.89 40.18 5.51
N GLU A 1111 36.73 40.71 5.86
CA GLU A 1111 36.01 40.41 7.09
C GLU A 1111 35.03 39.26 6.92
N HIS A 1112 34.82 38.51 8.00
CA HIS A 1112 33.73 37.55 8.15
C HIS A 1112 33.06 37.81 9.50
N VAL A 1113 31.74 38.03 9.51
CA VAL A 1113 31.00 38.51 10.70
C VAL A 1113 29.80 37.60 10.94
N GLU A 1114 29.56 37.22 12.20
CA GLU A 1114 28.33 36.51 12.57
C GLU A 1114 27.14 37.46 12.56
N GLU A 1115 26.17 37.15 11.69
CA GLU A 1115 25.01 37.98 11.38
C GLU A 1115 23.71 37.21 11.63
N MET A 1116 22.71 37.92 12.12
CA MET A 1116 21.35 37.45 12.19
C MET A 1116 20.59 37.92 10.95
N LYS A 1117 20.08 36.99 10.15
CA LYS A 1117 18.99 37.28 9.21
C LYS A 1117 17.72 37.51 10.03
N VAL A 1118 17.06 38.65 9.86
CA VAL A 1118 15.82 39.01 10.56
C VAL A 1118 14.71 39.29 9.55
N GLU A 1119 13.53 38.71 9.77
CA GLU A 1119 12.38 38.79 8.87
C GLU A 1119 11.14 39.35 9.60
N VAL A 1120 10.55 40.42 9.06
CA VAL A 1120 9.51 41.23 9.74
C VAL A 1120 8.33 41.50 8.79
N LEU A 1121 7.09 41.32 9.29
CA LEU A 1121 5.87 41.70 8.55
C LEU A 1121 5.57 43.19 8.71
N CYS A 1122 5.26 43.87 7.62
CA CYS A 1122 4.82 45.26 7.58
C CYS A 1122 3.41 45.33 6.96
N LEU A 1123 2.44 45.86 7.71
CA LEU A 1123 1.07 46.05 7.24
C LEU A 1123 0.91 47.46 6.66
N GLY A 1124 0.61 47.58 5.38
CA GLY A 1124 0.56 48.83 4.65
C GLY A 1124 1.93 49.27 4.11
N ARG A 1125 1.90 49.88 2.93
CA ARG A 1125 3.10 50.38 2.23
C ARG A 1125 3.85 51.47 3.03
N GLU A 1126 3.11 52.30 3.76
CA GLU A 1126 3.68 53.36 4.58
C GLU A 1126 4.50 52.81 5.75
N THR A 1127 3.95 51.85 6.50
CA THR A 1127 4.64 51.14 7.59
C THR A 1127 5.92 50.47 7.08
N MET A 1128 5.87 49.82 5.92
CA MET A 1128 7.07 49.25 5.28
C MET A 1128 8.13 50.32 4.96
N LEU A 1129 7.73 51.44 4.32
CA LEU A 1129 8.66 52.51 3.94
C LEU A 1129 9.26 53.21 5.17
N ASN A 1130 8.54 53.27 6.28
CA ASN A 1130 9.03 53.84 7.54
C ASN A 1130 9.95 52.83 8.27
N ALA A 1131 9.60 51.54 8.29
CA ALA A 1131 10.45 50.48 8.82
C ALA A 1131 11.81 50.39 8.12
N VAL A 1132 11.84 50.49 6.79
CA VAL A 1132 13.08 50.54 5.99
C VAL A 1132 13.94 51.76 6.36
N LYS A 1133 13.34 52.95 6.50
CA LYS A 1133 14.07 54.16 6.93
C LYS A 1133 14.61 54.04 8.36
N ALA A 1134 13.86 53.40 9.26
CA ALA A 1134 14.28 53.17 10.63
C ALA A 1134 15.45 52.17 10.71
N LEU A 1135 15.37 51.07 9.95
CA LEU A 1135 16.46 50.11 9.74
C LEU A 1135 17.73 50.81 9.22
N VAL A 1136 17.64 51.50 8.08
CA VAL A 1136 18.81 52.16 7.45
C VAL A 1136 19.47 53.20 8.36
N LYS A 1137 18.71 53.82 9.28
CA LYS A 1137 19.26 54.74 10.28
C LYS A 1137 19.87 54.05 11.51
N ALA A 1138 19.42 52.85 11.86
CA ALA A 1138 19.86 52.12 13.06
C ALA A 1138 20.97 51.08 12.78
N HIS A 1139 21.20 50.74 11.52
CA HIS A 1139 22.15 49.70 11.13
C HIS A 1139 23.62 50.12 11.31
N PRO A 1140 24.53 49.19 11.68
CA PRO A 1140 25.96 49.49 11.75
C PRO A 1140 26.66 49.60 10.39
N TYR A 1141 26.07 49.09 9.31
CA TYR A 1141 26.66 49.17 7.96
C TYR A 1141 26.20 50.43 7.21
N GLU A 1142 27.15 51.09 6.54
CA GLU A 1142 26.92 52.32 5.76
C GLU A 1142 25.91 52.11 4.61
N GLU A 1143 26.00 50.96 3.94
CA GLU A 1143 24.99 50.46 3.01
C GLU A 1143 24.35 49.20 3.60
N VAL A 1144 23.02 49.17 3.68
CA VAL A 1144 22.28 48.10 4.36
C VAL A 1144 21.69 47.12 3.34
N ALA A 1145 22.11 45.85 3.42
CA ALA A 1145 21.50 44.78 2.65
C ALA A 1145 20.12 44.41 3.24
N TYR A 1146 19.05 44.81 2.54
CA TYR A 1146 17.68 44.43 2.89
C TYR A 1146 16.83 44.12 1.64
N GLU A 1147 15.84 43.25 1.80
CA GLU A 1147 14.87 42.86 0.78
C GLU A 1147 13.46 43.26 1.24
N VAL A 1148 12.61 43.68 0.29
CA VAL A 1148 11.18 43.91 0.55
C VAL A 1148 10.33 43.18 -0.48
N TYR A 1149 9.58 42.19 -0.02
CA TYR A 1149 8.59 41.49 -0.83
C TYR A 1149 7.20 42.06 -0.56
N LYS A 1150 6.45 42.44 -1.60
CA LYS A 1150 4.99 42.55 -1.46
C LYS A 1150 4.43 41.13 -1.38
N LEU A 1151 3.52 40.90 -0.43
CA LEU A 1151 2.79 39.65 -0.30
C LEU A 1151 1.43 39.83 -0.98
N GLU A 1152 0.99 38.81 -1.71
CA GLU A 1152 -0.32 38.81 -2.37
C GLU A 1152 -1.41 38.31 -1.43
N ASP A 1153 -2.63 38.84 -1.59
CA ASP A 1153 -3.82 38.43 -0.83
C ASP A 1153 -4.53 37.27 -1.57
N VAL A 1154 -3.93 36.08 -1.43
CA VAL A 1154 -4.42 34.78 -1.94
C VAL A 1154 -5.17 34.01 -0.86
#